data_AF-A0A662WHT1-F1
#
_entry.id   AF-A0A662WHT1-F1
#
_cell.length_a   1.000
_cell.length_b   1.000
_cell.length_c   1.000
_cell.angle_alpha   90.00
_cell.angle_beta   90.00
_cell.angle_gamma   90.00
#
_symmetry.space_group_name_H-M   'P 1'
#
loop_
_entity.id
_entity.type
_entity.pdbx_description
1 polymer ?
#
loop_
_entity_poly.entity_id
_entity_poly.type
_entity_poly.pdbx_seq_one_letter_code
_entity_poly.pdbx_strand_id
1 'polypeptide(L)'
;MGATDEQKPLVRKLDGGGSSYGAVSERADVTADSSKPTACLLENGALRAGAPPRLLSREVLGLLTQYAGIGFVSGVLPAVIYPLLQGYLNAEGTIVVSANVLVHLPWSYKVFFGILSDCFPIAGYRRRPYMVLGWVICCCMLFRMASFPETAPYYGDPAMHSLSPDQWTEAQRESINPDAPDAAGKYVIPMMLAAFGYLLVEVPSDAVVMEYAQREPANTRGRIQAWIHCVRMGFHALGAFVVAVAFNGVEYGGSFDFSLTFPQMMFILGCVSLPLGPAAWLLVHEDEIQPPKFTTYIPRFWRVLQQRAVCQIAAYKFFSGVFDNFNTVASSNIKLYWVHATPFNASIMAIVGTFVYAGTLAVMAQRGLHWNWHVAIAVTVVSGVAIDGFMTMLVTWDVVRSQWFWLGVPVVGYVPHAVRFIVNNYVVVELIEQGSEGALFGLLTTTTHVAAPFGRTAAKVINARFHVWKADIQADTFVTRRDVTITICICYGMKLVSLVFLPLLPSQKAATQELRRLGGVSRRMGLCMVGILLQPRHTSNEASAVSPSSSTNSNGDGLVRLAKLMAQRGLCSRREAEAYIQSGEVLVDGETVQGDWLKVPVDCDVRLDFRAQRHQQKKVTLVLNKPLGYVSSQPEDNHTPAVRLLTFENECRELSRVRGRQQMEPVDLWKMAVCGRLDVNSTGLLLFTQDGKVAKKLLDPKGGIEKEYLVRVNLDLEPLTEDIEAKVEALRAGVTTDEGITYRAKSVEVLNANQLRVVLTEGKNRHIRRMCEHVGLRVMALKRVRIGNIKLGSMPVGQWRYLQPTDKL
;
A
#
# COMPACT_ATOMS: atom_id res chain seq x y z
N MET A 1 -17.99 -82.98 8.44
CA MET A 1 -18.11 -82.97 9.92
C MET A 1 -18.39 -81.54 10.34
N GLY A 2 -19.58 -81.12 10.73
CA GLY A 2 -20.90 -81.76 10.77
C GLY A 2 -21.97 -80.69 10.97
N ALA A 3 -23.17 -81.00 10.45
CA ALA A 3 -24.54 -80.60 10.88
C ALA A 3 -24.90 -79.10 10.95
N THR A 4 -26.09 -78.59 10.62
CA THR A 4 -27.35 -78.99 9.93
C THR A 4 -28.25 -77.73 9.97
N ASP A 5 -29.16 -77.58 8.99
CA ASP A 5 -30.46 -76.86 9.07
C ASP A 5 -30.48 -75.34 9.41
N GLU A 6 -31.39 -74.48 8.95
CA GLU A 6 -32.76 -74.66 8.48
C GLU A 6 -33.23 -73.44 7.64
N GLN A 7 -33.97 -73.78 6.58
CA GLN A 7 -35.11 -73.14 5.90
C GLN A 7 -35.75 -71.84 6.49
N LYS A 8 -35.92 -70.74 5.73
CA LYS A 8 -37.01 -70.38 4.75
C LYS A 8 -38.18 -69.53 5.41
N PRO A 9 -39.22 -69.00 4.71
CA PRO A 9 -39.21 -67.64 4.13
C PRO A 9 -40.56 -66.82 4.22
N LEU A 10 -40.56 -65.60 3.65
CA LEU A 10 -41.61 -64.94 2.82
C LEU A 10 -43.02 -64.55 3.37
N VAL A 11 -43.61 -63.57 2.65
CA VAL A 11 -45.05 -63.23 2.47
C VAL A 11 -45.59 -62.14 3.46
N ARG A 12 -46.34 -61.07 3.11
CA ARG A 12 -47.18 -60.67 1.96
C ARG A 12 -47.37 -59.14 1.89
N LYS A 13 -47.74 -58.68 0.67
CA LYS A 13 -48.38 -57.42 0.28
C LYS A 13 -49.58 -57.00 1.13
N LEU A 14 -49.90 -55.70 1.13
CA LEU A 14 -51.27 -55.18 0.92
C LEU A 14 -51.23 -53.77 0.29
N ASP A 15 -52.25 -53.53 -0.54
CA ASP A 15 -52.58 -52.39 -1.40
C ASP A 15 -52.80 -51.08 -0.58
N GLY A 16 -52.86 -49.83 -1.08
CA GLY A 16 -53.38 -49.24 -2.31
C GLY A 16 -54.32 -48.07 -1.90
N GLY A 17 -54.13 -46.87 -2.45
CA GLY A 17 -55.16 -45.82 -2.49
C GLY A 17 -54.95 -44.53 -1.69
N GLY A 18 -54.88 -43.40 -2.41
CA GLY A 18 -55.79 -42.26 -2.19
C GLY A 18 -55.46 -41.17 -1.16
N SER A 19 -55.15 -39.97 -1.69
CA SER A 19 -55.71 -38.65 -1.32
C SER A 19 -55.47 -38.01 0.07
N SER A 20 -54.71 -36.91 0.03
CA SER A 20 -55.00 -35.55 0.54
C SER A 20 -55.64 -35.28 1.92
N TYR A 21 -55.00 -34.33 2.63
CA TYR A 21 -55.50 -33.36 3.63
C TYR A 21 -56.02 -33.86 5.00
N GLY A 22 -55.43 -33.29 6.06
CA GLY A 22 -55.99 -33.29 7.41
C GLY A 22 -55.03 -32.70 8.44
N ALA A 23 -55.19 -31.42 8.75
CA ALA A 23 -54.49 -30.70 9.81
C ALA A 23 -54.97 -31.13 11.20
N VAL A 24 -54.05 -31.25 12.18
CA VAL A 24 -54.37 -31.03 13.60
C VAL A 24 -53.16 -30.42 14.29
N SER A 25 -53.39 -29.25 14.89
CA SER A 25 -52.51 -28.59 15.86
C SER A 25 -52.71 -29.26 17.21
N GLU A 26 -51.65 -29.53 17.97
CA GLU A 26 -51.75 -29.43 19.43
C GLU A 26 -50.41 -29.18 20.10
N ARG A 27 -50.46 -28.26 21.06
CA ARG A 27 -49.38 -27.83 21.95
C ARG A 27 -48.90 -29.01 22.78
N ALA A 28 -47.58 -29.13 22.92
CA ALA A 28 -46.97 -29.87 24.03
C ALA A 28 -45.96 -28.96 24.74
N ASP A 29 -46.21 -28.79 26.03
CA ASP A 29 -45.47 -27.99 26.98
C ASP A 29 -43.97 -28.28 27.00
N VAL A 30 -43.16 -27.22 26.92
CA VAL A 30 -41.72 -27.28 27.18
C VAL A 30 -41.48 -26.89 28.63
N THR A 31 -41.39 -27.89 29.51
CA THR A 31 -40.63 -27.78 30.75
C THR A 31 -39.39 -28.68 30.62
N ALA A 32 -38.31 -28.11 30.07
CA ALA A 32 -37.01 -28.76 30.02
C ALA A 32 -36.09 -28.13 31.07
N ASP A 33 -35.87 -28.90 32.12
CA ASP A 33 -34.94 -28.67 33.20
C ASP A 33 -33.51 -28.42 32.68
N SER A 34 -32.87 -27.39 33.20
CA SER A 34 -31.59 -26.87 32.76
C SER A 34 -30.45 -27.45 33.59
N SER A 35 -29.87 -28.57 33.17
CA SER A 35 -28.50 -28.91 33.58
C SER A 35 -27.78 -29.80 32.55
N LYS A 36 -26.74 -29.22 31.92
CA LYS A 36 -25.81 -29.75 30.90
C LYS A 36 -26.33 -29.78 29.45
N PRO A 37 -25.72 -29.02 28.51
CA PRO A 37 -26.01 -29.19 27.09
C PRO A 37 -25.15 -30.34 26.55
N THR A 38 -25.68 -31.56 26.60
CA THR A 38 -25.17 -32.65 25.77
C THR A 38 -25.55 -32.32 24.34
N ALA A 39 -24.59 -31.84 23.53
CA ALA A 39 -24.76 -31.77 22.07
C ALA A 39 -24.87 -33.21 21.54
N CYS A 40 -26.08 -33.77 21.57
CA CYS A 40 -26.40 -35.05 20.97
C CYS A 40 -26.17 -34.90 19.46
N LEU A 41 -25.15 -35.57 18.92
CA LEU A 41 -24.93 -35.65 17.48
C LEU A 41 -26.19 -36.29 16.89
N LEU A 42 -26.81 -35.63 15.91
CA LEU A 42 -27.98 -36.17 15.21
C LEU A 42 -27.59 -37.48 14.48
N GLU A 43 -28.55 -38.33 14.13
CA GLU A 43 -28.35 -39.74 13.65
C GLU A 43 -27.37 -39.95 12.48
N ASN A 44 -26.82 -38.90 11.87
CA ASN A 44 -25.79 -38.96 10.80
C ASN A 44 -24.50 -38.18 11.13
N GLY A 45 -24.30 -37.86 12.41
CA GLY A 45 -23.18 -37.08 12.91
C GLY A 45 -23.26 -35.58 12.65
N ALA A 46 -24.37 -35.05 12.12
CA ALA A 46 -24.59 -33.62 11.84
C ALA A 46 -24.59 -32.76 13.12
N LEU A 47 -24.12 -31.51 13.03
CA LEU A 47 -24.03 -30.59 14.18
C LEU A 47 -25.29 -29.73 14.36
N ARG A 48 -26.10 -29.58 13.32
CA ARG A 48 -27.34 -28.79 13.32
C ARG A 48 -28.47 -29.60 12.67
N ALA A 49 -29.68 -29.43 13.18
CA ALA A 49 -30.89 -30.04 12.61
C ALA A 49 -31.22 -29.44 11.23
N GLY A 50 -31.83 -30.27 10.38
CA GLY A 50 -32.21 -29.92 9.01
C GLY A 50 -31.60 -30.86 7.98
N ALA A 51 -32.23 -30.94 6.81
CA ALA A 51 -31.71 -31.74 5.71
C ALA A 51 -30.40 -31.13 5.16
N PRO A 52 -29.45 -31.97 4.69
CA PRO A 52 -28.25 -31.46 4.04
C PRO A 52 -28.62 -30.63 2.81
N PRO A 53 -28.07 -29.42 2.67
CA PRO A 53 -28.38 -28.55 1.55
C PRO A 53 -27.92 -29.18 0.24
N ARG A 54 -28.82 -29.25 -0.76
CA ARG A 54 -28.45 -29.65 -2.12
C ARG A 54 -27.77 -28.47 -2.81
N LEU A 55 -26.64 -28.69 -3.47
CA LEU A 55 -25.85 -27.61 -4.09
C LEU A 55 -26.64 -26.78 -5.12
N LEU A 56 -27.59 -27.42 -5.82
CA LEU A 56 -28.47 -26.78 -6.80
C LEU A 56 -29.86 -26.43 -6.24
N SER A 57 -30.04 -26.44 -4.91
CA SER A 57 -31.29 -25.95 -4.33
C SER A 57 -31.41 -24.43 -4.51
N ARG A 58 -32.64 -23.92 -4.53
CA ARG A 58 -32.92 -22.48 -4.63
C ARG A 58 -32.18 -21.67 -3.56
N GLU A 59 -32.10 -22.19 -2.34
CA GLU A 59 -31.45 -21.52 -1.20
C GLU A 59 -29.93 -21.40 -1.40
N VAL A 60 -29.28 -22.47 -1.88
CA VAL A 60 -27.84 -22.47 -2.14
C VAL A 60 -27.52 -21.65 -3.39
N LEU A 61 -28.37 -21.68 -4.42
CA LEU A 61 -28.28 -20.80 -5.60
C LEU A 61 -28.35 -19.31 -5.23
N GLY A 62 -29.20 -18.96 -4.26
CA GLY A 62 -29.26 -17.61 -3.71
C GLY A 62 -27.91 -17.19 -3.13
N LEU A 63 -27.29 -18.06 -2.33
CA LEU A 63 -25.99 -17.82 -1.71
C LEU A 63 -24.84 -17.80 -2.72
N LEU A 64 -24.84 -18.70 -3.70
CA LEU A 64 -23.86 -18.74 -4.79
C LEU A 64 -23.89 -17.44 -5.60
N THR A 65 -25.07 -16.89 -5.87
CA THR A 65 -25.22 -15.58 -6.52
C THR A 65 -24.55 -14.47 -5.72
N GLN A 66 -24.69 -14.47 -4.39
CA GLN A 66 -24.01 -13.50 -3.52
C GLN A 66 -22.49 -13.61 -3.62
N TYR A 67 -21.95 -14.82 -3.51
CA TYR A 67 -20.50 -15.06 -3.59
C TYR A 67 -19.91 -14.82 -4.98
N ALA A 68 -20.67 -15.06 -6.05
CA ALA A 68 -20.30 -14.69 -7.41
C ALA A 68 -20.17 -13.16 -7.53
N GLY A 69 -21.16 -12.40 -7.04
CA GLY A 69 -21.11 -10.94 -7.01
C GLY A 69 -19.96 -10.39 -6.18
N ILE A 70 -19.79 -10.89 -4.95
CA ILE A 70 -18.67 -10.51 -4.06
C ILE A 70 -17.34 -10.82 -4.73
N GLY A 71 -17.22 -12.01 -5.34
CA GLY A 71 -16.04 -12.42 -6.11
C GLY A 71 -15.73 -11.41 -7.21
N PHE A 72 -16.71 -11.11 -8.06
CA PHE A 72 -16.54 -10.19 -9.19
C PHE A 72 -16.15 -8.78 -8.75
N VAL A 73 -16.86 -8.18 -7.79
CA VAL A 73 -16.57 -6.82 -7.27
C VAL A 73 -15.20 -6.76 -6.60
N SER A 74 -14.84 -7.78 -5.80
CA SER A 74 -13.53 -7.85 -5.15
C SER A 74 -12.38 -8.15 -6.11
N GLY A 75 -12.66 -8.71 -7.30
CA GLY A 75 -11.70 -8.87 -8.38
C GLY A 75 -11.47 -7.57 -9.16
N VAL A 76 -12.53 -6.77 -9.36
CA VAL A 76 -12.46 -5.51 -10.11
C VAL A 76 -11.84 -4.39 -9.28
N LEU A 77 -12.39 -4.06 -8.11
CA LEU A 77 -12.04 -2.82 -7.40
C LEU A 77 -10.53 -2.70 -7.12
N PRO A 78 -9.85 -3.70 -6.53
CA PRO A 78 -8.41 -3.58 -6.31
C PRO A 78 -7.58 -3.58 -7.60
N ALA A 79 -8.00 -4.33 -8.62
CA ALA A 79 -7.26 -4.45 -9.87
C ALA A 79 -7.20 -3.14 -10.66
N VAL A 80 -8.21 -2.27 -10.52
CA VAL A 80 -8.27 -0.96 -11.20
C VAL A 80 -7.30 0.07 -10.59
N ILE A 81 -6.85 -0.11 -9.34
CA ILE A 81 -6.04 0.89 -8.62
C ILE A 81 -4.74 1.21 -9.36
N TYR A 82 -4.01 0.19 -9.82
CA TYR A 82 -2.74 0.39 -10.50
C TYR A 82 -2.90 1.12 -11.85
N PRO A 83 -3.70 0.63 -12.81
CA PRO A 83 -3.84 1.31 -14.09
C PRO A 83 -4.45 2.71 -13.94
N LEU A 84 -5.40 2.91 -13.03
CA LEU A 84 -5.98 4.23 -12.81
C LEU A 84 -5.00 5.21 -12.16
N LEU A 85 -4.46 4.86 -10.98
CA LEU A 85 -3.67 5.82 -10.21
C LEU A 85 -2.29 6.01 -10.81
N GLN A 86 -1.62 4.92 -11.20
CA GLN A 86 -0.24 5.00 -11.70
C GLN A 86 -0.18 5.15 -13.21
N GLY A 87 -1.01 4.42 -13.96
CA GLY A 87 -1.06 4.52 -15.42
C GLY A 87 -1.64 5.86 -15.87
N TYR A 88 -2.89 6.13 -15.51
CA TYR A 88 -3.65 7.26 -16.04
C TYR A 88 -3.39 8.60 -15.32
N LEU A 89 -3.35 8.59 -13.98
CA LEU A 89 -3.12 9.81 -13.18
C LEU A 89 -1.64 10.07 -12.86
N ASN A 90 -0.73 9.14 -13.18
CA ASN A 90 0.71 9.22 -12.86
C ASN A 90 1.01 9.52 -11.38
N ALA A 91 0.20 8.96 -10.47
CA ALA A 91 0.38 9.09 -9.03
C ALA A 91 1.64 8.34 -8.55
N GLU A 92 2.29 8.88 -7.53
CA GLU A 92 3.45 8.25 -6.91
C GLU A 92 3.11 6.85 -6.37
N GLY A 93 4.04 5.90 -6.47
CA GLY A 93 3.81 4.52 -6.01
C GLY A 93 3.40 4.40 -4.54
N THR A 94 3.79 5.36 -3.69
CA THR A 94 3.36 5.46 -2.28
C THR A 94 1.85 5.65 -2.15
N ILE A 95 1.24 6.44 -3.04
CA ILE A 95 -0.21 6.67 -3.12
C ILE A 95 -0.92 5.38 -3.52
N VAL A 96 -0.39 4.66 -4.51
CA VAL A 96 -0.93 3.37 -5.00
C VAL A 96 -0.95 2.32 -3.89
N VAL A 97 0.13 2.20 -3.13
CA VAL A 97 0.22 1.28 -1.99
C VAL A 97 -0.80 1.67 -0.91
N SER A 98 -0.90 2.97 -0.59
CA SER A 98 -1.85 3.48 0.41
C SER A 98 -3.31 3.22 -0.01
N ALA A 99 -3.63 3.42 -1.28
CA ALA A 99 -4.94 3.15 -1.86
C ALA A 99 -5.32 1.66 -1.71
N ASN A 100 -4.38 0.76 -2.01
CA ASN A 100 -4.59 -0.68 -1.81
C ASN A 100 -4.90 -1.02 -0.35
N VAL A 101 -4.17 -0.43 0.60
CA VAL A 101 -4.40 -0.63 2.04
C VAL A 101 -5.78 -0.14 2.46
N LEU A 102 -6.19 1.05 1.99
CA LEU A 102 -7.50 1.62 2.32
C LEU A 102 -8.66 0.79 1.76
N VAL A 103 -8.59 0.37 0.50
CA VAL A 103 -9.64 -0.46 -0.12
C VAL A 103 -9.77 -1.84 0.57
N HIS A 104 -8.68 -2.36 1.14
CA HIS A 104 -8.70 -3.61 1.92
C HIS A 104 -8.98 -3.43 3.41
N LEU A 105 -9.00 -2.19 3.91
CA LEU A 105 -9.26 -1.90 5.32
C LEU A 105 -10.55 -2.56 5.84
N PRO A 106 -11.68 -2.60 5.11
CA PRO A 106 -12.94 -3.20 5.59
C PRO A 106 -12.79 -4.63 6.11
N TRP A 107 -11.93 -5.47 5.50
CA TRP A 107 -11.69 -6.88 5.87
C TRP A 107 -11.31 -7.10 7.33
N SER A 108 -10.83 -6.04 7.95
CA SER A 108 -10.41 -5.98 9.34
C SER A 108 -11.57 -5.92 10.32
N TYR A 109 -12.71 -5.41 9.86
CA TYR A 109 -13.88 -5.12 10.66
C TYR A 109 -14.93 -6.24 10.59
N LYS A 110 -14.60 -7.39 9.99
CA LYS A 110 -15.54 -8.53 9.85
C LYS A 110 -16.16 -8.96 11.18
N VAL A 111 -15.40 -8.92 12.28
CA VAL A 111 -15.90 -9.20 13.65
C VAL A 111 -17.07 -8.29 14.02
N PHE A 112 -16.93 -6.99 13.78
CA PHE A 112 -17.93 -6.00 14.18
C PHE A 112 -19.20 -6.14 13.34
N PHE A 113 -19.06 -6.40 12.03
CA PHE A 113 -20.21 -6.74 11.18
C PHE A 113 -20.86 -8.05 11.60
N GLY A 114 -20.08 -9.01 12.09
CA GLY A 114 -20.58 -10.26 12.64
C GLY A 114 -21.42 -10.04 13.89
N ILE A 115 -20.91 -9.26 14.85
CA ILE A 115 -21.65 -8.87 16.06
C ILE A 115 -22.92 -8.10 15.70
N LEU A 116 -22.84 -7.17 14.74
CA LEU A 116 -23.99 -6.38 14.29
C LEU A 116 -25.10 -7.29 13.73
N SER A 117 -24.75 -8.19 12.81
CA SER A 117 -25.69 -9.13 12.20
C SER A 117 -26.19 -10.20 13.18
N ASP A 118 -25.40 -10.62 14.16
CA ASP A 118 -25.81 -11.58 15.17
C ASP A 118 -26.77 -10.97 16.21
N CYS A 119 -26.57 -9.70 16.59
CA CYS A 119 -27.27 -9.08 17.72
C CYS A 119 -28.50 -8.25 17.36
N PHE A 120 -28.53 -7.65 16.16
CA PHE A 120 -29.52 -6.62 15.82
C PHE A 120 -30.31 -7.03 14.58
N PRO A 121 -31.29 -7.97 14.68
CA PRO A 121 -32.12 -8.30 13.53
C PRO A 121 -32.91 -7.07 13.07
N ILE A 122 -33.02 -6.89 11.75
CA ILE A 122 -33.80 -5.82 11.12
C ILE A 122 -35.09 -6.47 10.60
N ALA A 123 -36.24 -5.94 11.02
CA ALA A 123 -37.55 -6.48 10.66
C ALA A 123 -37.70 -8.01 10.92
N GLY A 124 -37.12 -8.51 12.02
CA GLY A 124 -37.20 -9.92 12.42
C GLY A 124 -36.14 -10.85 11.80
N TYR A 125 -35.33 -10.37 10.86
CA TYR A 125 -34.31 -11.15 10.16
C TYR A 125 -32.88 -10.72 10.52
N ARG A 126 -31.96 -11.67 10.72
CA ARG A 126 -30.56 -11.43 11.09
C ARG A 126 -29.62 -11.25 9.91
N ARG A 127 -29.91 -11.82 8.74
CA ARG A 127 -28.95 -11.94 7.64
C ARG A 127 -29.39 -11.20 6.38
N ARG A 128 -30.57 -11.50 5.85
CA ARG A 128 -31.08 -10.92 4.57
C ARG A 128 -31.06 -9.38 4.54
N PRO A 129 -31.53 -8.65 5.58
CA PRO A 129 -31.56 -7.19 5.52
C PRO A 129 -30.16 -6.58 5.41
N TYR A 130 -29.18 -7.18 6.08
CA TYR A 130 -27.78 -6.75 6.00
C TYR A 130 -27.17 -7.01 4.63
N MET A 131 -27.52 -8.13 3.97
CA MET A 131 -27.12 -8.39 2.59
C MET A 131 -27.70 -7.36 1.62
N VAL A 132 -28.99 -7.02 1.76
CA VAL A 132 -29.62 -5.98 0.94
C VAL A 132 -28.97 -4.62 1.20
N LEU A 133 -28.79 -4.24 2.46
CA LEU A 133 -28.15 -2.98 2.84
C LEU A 133 -26.72 -2.88 2.29
N GLY A 134 -25.95 -3.96 2.37
CA GLY A 134 -24.59 -4.03 1.83
C GLY A 134 -24.55 -3.79 0.32
N TRP A 135 -25.44 -4.44 -0.45
CA TRP A 135 -25.54 -4.20 -1.89
C TRP A 135 -26.04 -2.78 -2.22
N VAL A 136 -26.98 -2.23 -1.46
CA VAL A 136 -27.42 -0.84 -1.63
C VAL A 136 -26.25 0.12 -1.43
N ILE A 137 -25.47 -0.03 -0.35
CA ILE A 137 -24.28 0.80 -0.10
C ILE A 137 -23.27 0.63 -1.24
N CYS A 138 -22.99 -0.60 -1.66
CA CYS A 138 -22.07 -0.90 -2.74
C CYS A 138 -22.51 -0.22 -4.05
N CYS A 139 -23.75 -0.45 -4.49
CA CYS A 139 -24.31 0.14 -5.71
C CYS A 139 -24.35 1.66 -5.67
N CYS A 140 -24.76 2.26 -4.56
CA CYS A 140 -24.76 3.71 -4.39
C CYS A 140 -23.36 4.30 -4.57
N MET A 141 -22.33 3.68 -3.99
CA MET A 141 -20.95 4.13 -4.16
C MET A 141 -20.42 3.90 -5.58
N LEU A 142 -20.76 2.78 -6.22
CA LEU A 142 -20.41 2.49 -7.61
C LEU A 142 -21.04 3.50 -8.59
N PHE A 143 -22.34 3.78 -8.47
CA PHE A 143 -23.01 4.78 -9.30
C PHE A 143 -22.53 6.21 -9.00
N ARG A 144 -22.20 6.52 -7.74
CA ARG A 144 -21.55 7.78 -7.40
C ARG A 144 -20.22 7.94 -8.15
N MET A 145 -19.38 6.90 -8.14
CA MET A 145 -18.12 6.93 -8.90
C MET A 145 -18.34 7.02 -10.41
N ALA A 146 -19.37 6.34 -10.93
CA ALA A 146 -19.77 6.43 -12.34
C ALA A 146 -20.25 7.83 -12.76
N SER A 147 -20.81 8.60 -11.82
CA SER A 147 -21.25 9.97 -12.05
C SER A 147 -20.13 11.02 -11.95
N PHE A 148 -18.93 10.63 -11.53
CA PHE A 148 -17.83 11.60 -11.44
C PHE A 148 -17.43 12.07 -12.84
N PRO A 149 -17.26 13.40 -13.04
CA PRO A 149 -16.66 13.89 -14.26
C PRO A 149 -15.27 13.27 -14.38
N GLU A 150 -15.00 12.74 -15.56
CA GLU A 150 -13.72 12.15 -15.91
C GLU A 150 -12.63 13.20 -15.72
N THR A 151 -11.63 12.86 -14.92
CA THR A 151 -10.48 13.73 -14.72
C THR A 151 -9.57 13.58 -15.93
N ALA A 152 -9.08 14.70 -16.46
CA ALA A 152 -8.13 14.67 -17.59
C ALA A 152 -6.87 13.84 -17.21
N PRO A 153 -6.37 13.00 -18.12
CA PRO A 153 -5.18 12.18 -17.86
C PRO A 153 -3.96 13.06 -17.58
N TYR A 154 -2.93 12.47 -16.97
CA TYR A 154 -1.65 13.17 -16.77
C TYR A 154 -0.96 13.51 -18.11
N TYR A 155 -0.95 12.53 -19.01
CA TYR A 155 -0.41 12.68 -20.37
C TYR A 155 -1.55 13.09 -21.32
N GLY A 156 -1.49 14.31 -21.87
CA GLY A 156 -2.47 14.76 -22.86
C GLY A 156 -2.39 14.01 -24.20
N ASP A 157 -1.22 13.45 -24.51
CA ASP A 157 -1.01 12.51 -25.62
C ASP A 157 -0.60 11.13 -25.07
N PRO A 158 -1.42 10.07 -25.26
CA PRO A 158 -1.12 8.72 -24.80
C PRO A 158 0.21 8.14 -25.34
N ALA A 159 0.70 8.58 -26.49
CA ALA A 159 1.97 8.08 -27.06
C ALA A 159 3.17 8.37 -26.14
N MET A 160 3.06 9.40 -25.29
CA MET A 160 4.10 9.78 -24.32
C MET A 160 4.45 8.67 -23.33
N HIS A 161 3.55 7.71 -23.07
CA HIS A 161 3.85 6.54 -22.22
C HIS A 161 4.99 5.67 -22.76
N SER A 162 5.17 5.64 -24.08
CA SER A 162 6.13 4.79 -24.77
C SER A 162 7.42 5.50 -25.19
N LEU A 163 7.45 6.84 -25.08
CA LEU A 163 8.55 7.69 -25.49
C LEU A 163 9.37 8.16 -24.29
N SER A 164 10.68 8.28 -24.47
CA SER A 164 11.53 8.92 -23.45
C SER A 164 11.27 10.44 -23.40
N PRO A 165 11.43 11.11 -22.24
CA PRO A 165 11.19 12.55 -22.11
C PRO A 165 11.95 13.43 -23.11
N ASP A 166 13.13 12.97 -23.55
CA ASP A 166 13.96 13.63 -24.54
C ASP A 166 13.35 13.60 -25.96
N GLN A 167 12.45 12.65 -26.22
CA GLN A 167 11.75 12.46 -27.50
C GLN A 167 10.39 13.17 -27.56
N TRP A 168 9.94 13.79 -26.47
CA TRP A 168 8.66 14.50 -26.45
C TRP A 168 8.75 15.81 -27.24
N THR A 169 7.78 16.01 -28.13
CA THR A 169 7.58 17.29 -28.83
C THR A 169 7.16 18.39 -27.85
N GLU A 170 7.31 19.64 -28.26
CA GLU A 170 6.96 20.81 -27.43
C GLU A 170 5.47 20.82 -27.07
N ALA A 171 4.58 20.54 -28.03
CA ALA A 171 3.14 20.41 -27.79
C ALA A 171 2.79 19.27 -26.81
N GLN A 172 3.50 18.14 -26.87
CA GLN A 172 3.33 17.03 -25.92
C GLN A 172 3.73 17.45 -24.50
N ARG A 173 4.82 18.21 -24.35
CA ARG A 173 5.27 18.74 -23.05
C ARG A 173 4.27 19.72 -22.44
N GLU A 174 3.65 20.57 -23.26
CA GLU A 174 2.61 21.51 -22.83
C GLU A 174 1.29 20.83 -22.48
N SER A 175 1.01 19.66 -23.06
CA SER A 175 -0.21 18.87 -22.79
C SER A 175 -0.21 18.14 -21.44
N ILE A 176 0.89 18.21 -20.68
CA ILE A 176 1.01 17.55 -19.37
C ILE A 176 0.09 18.24 -18.36
N ASN A 177 -0.76 17.45 -17.71
CA ASN A 177 -1.61 17.90 -16.62
C ASN A 177 -0.96 17.60 -15.25
N PRO A 178 -0.30 18.57 -14.59
CA PRO A 178 0.40 18.35 -13.34
C PRO A 178 -0.54 18.07 -12.15
N ASP A 179 -1.82 18.44 -12.26
CA ASP A 179 -2.82 18.31 -11.19
C ASP A 179 -3.54 16.94 -11.22
N ALA A 180 -3.34 16.12 -12.26
CA ALA A 180 -3.96 14.80 -12.37
C ALA A 180 -3.70 13.87 -11.16
N PRO A 181 -2.46 13.78 -10.59
CA PRO A 181 -2.17 12.94 -9.43
C PRO A 181 -3.00 13.29 -8.20
N ASP A 182 -3.34 14.58 -8.00
CA ASP A 182 -4.09 15.05 -6.84
C ASP A 182 -5.54 14.56 -6.83
N ALA A 183 -6.07 14.13 -7.98
CA ALA A 183 -7.39 13.54 -8.09
C ALA A 183 -7.47 12.12 -7.50
N ALA A 184 -6.35 11.45 -7.20
CA ALA A 184 -6.34 10.07 -6.69
C ALA A 184 -7.28 9.87 -5.48
N GLY A 185 -7.28 10.82 -4.53
CA GLY A 185 -8.11 10.75 -3.32
C GLY A 185 -9.62 10.73 -3.59
N LYS A 186 -10.06 11.35 -4.70
CA LYS A 186 -11.47 11.37 -5.15
C LYS A 186 -12.01 9.97 -5.41
N TYR A 187 -11.16 9.05 -5.90
CA TYR A 187 -11.56 7.69 -6.29
C TYR A 187 -11.41 6.68 -5.15
N VAL A 188 -10.34 6.78 -4.36
CA VAL A 188 -9.99 5.77 -3.35
C VAL A 188 -11.01 5.66 -2.22
N ILE A 189 -11.51 6.79 -1.70
CA ILE A 189 -12.45 6.78 -0.57
C ILE A 189 -13.79 6.12 -0.96
N PRO A 190 -14.45 6.49 -2.08
CA PRO A 190 -15.64 5.80 -2.54
C PRO A 190 -15.41 4.31 -2.84
N MET A 191 -14.25 3.91 -3.37
CA MET A 191 -13.90 2.49 -3.55
C MET A 191 -13.83 1.75 -2.21
N MET A 192 -13.25 2.36 -1.17
CA MET A 192 -13.24 1.79 0.19
C MET A 192 -14.66 1.65 0.74
N LEU A 193 -15.55 2.63 0.53
CA LEU A 193 -16.94 2.56 0.96
C LEU A 193 -17.75 1.51 0.18
N ALA A 194 -17.50 1.34 -1.11
CA ALA A 194 -18.05 0.23 -1.90
C ALA A 194 -17.57 -1.12 -1.34
N ALA A 195 -16.30 -1.19 -0.91
CA ALA A 195 -15.75 -2.38 -0.28
C ALA A 195 -16.38 -2.70 1.09
N PHE A 196 -16.72 -1.68 1.88
CA PHE A 196 -17.56 -1.87 3.07
C PHE A 196 -18.94 -2.45 2.70
N GLY A 197 -19.54 -1.99 1.60
CA GLY A 197 -20.82 -2.49 1.09
C GLY A 197 -20.80 -3.99 0.82
N TYR A 198 -19.93 -4.48 -0.08
CA TYR A 198 -19.91 -5.92 -0.39
C TYR A 198 -19.49 -6.77 0.82
N LEU A 199 -18.66 -6.24 1.73
CA LEU A 199 -18.25 -6.97 2.93
C LEU A 199 -19.39 -7.10 3.97
N LEU A 200 -20.30 -6.12 4.02
CA LEU A 200 -21.53 -6.20 4.80
C LEU A 200 -22.49 -7.28 4.26
N VAL A 201 -22.35 -7.68 3.00
CA VAL A 201 -23.01 -8.86 2.42
C VAL A 201 -22.26 -10.15 2.77
N GLU A 202 -20.92 -10.11 2.68
CA GLU A 202 -20.07 -11.28 2.89
C GLU A 202 -20.20 -11.86 4.29
N VAL A 203 -20.22 -11.04 5.35
CA VAL A 203 -20.24 -11.55 6.73
C VAL A 203 -21.54 -12.31 7.07
N PRO A 204 -22.75 -11.78 6.76
CA PRO A 204 -23.97 -12.57 6.87
C PRO A 204 -23.98 -13.81 5.96
N SER A 205 -23.39 -13.72 4.76
CA SER A 205 -23.29 -14.86 3.85
C SER A 205 -22.42 -15.96 4.43
N ASP A 206 -21.25 -15.61 4.97
CA ASP A 206 -20.33 -16.52 5.67
C ASP A 206 -21.06 -17.20 6.84
N ALA A 207 -21.84 -16.45 7.62
CA ALA A 207 -22.65 -17.02 8.70
C ALA A 207 -23.64 -18.07 8.18
N VAL A 208 -24.41 -17.77 7.11
CA VAL A 208 -25.35 -18.73 6.49
C VAL A 208 -24.62 -19.97 5.97
N VAL A 209 -23.44 -19.82 5.35
CA VAL A 209 -22.61 -20.96 4.92
C VAL A 209 -22.25 -21.85 6.11
N MET A 210 -21.93 -21.27 7.27
CA MET A 210 -21.62 -22.05 8.48
C MET A 210 -22.83 -22.85 8.95
N GLU A 211 -24.01 -22.25 8.96
CA GLU A 211 -25.24 -22.95 9.32
C GLU A 211 -25.52 -24.13 8.38
N TYR A 212 -25.31 -23.93 7.08
CA TYR A 212 -25.54 -24.93 6.05
C TYR A 212 -24.50 -26.06 6.09
N ALA A 213 -23.23 -25.72 6.30
CA ALA A 213 -22.16 -26.70 6.47
C ALA A 213 -22.38 -27.57 7.72
N GLN A 214 -22.92 -27.01 8.82
CA GLN A 214 -23.22 -27.76 10.05
C GLN A 214 -24.38 -28.76 9.89
N ARG A 215 -25.27 -28.58 8.91
CA ARG A 215 -26.33 -29.54 8.55
C ARG A 215 -25.81 -30.73 7.73
N GLU A 216 -24.64 -30.61 7.11
CA GLU A 216 -24.04 -31.71 6.37
C GLU A 216 -23.60 -32.86 7.32
N PRO A 217 -23.84 -34.13 6.95
CA PRO A 217 -23.32 -35.29 7.68
C PRO A 217 -21.80 -35.24 7.81
N ALA A 218 -21.26 -35.94 8.81
CA ALA A 218 -19.83 -35.86 9.15
C ALA A 218 -18.90 -36.16 7.96
N ASN A 219 -19.30 -37.08 7.08
CA ASN A 219 -18.52 -37.48 5.90
C ASN A 219 -18.41 -36.34 4.86
N THR A 220 -19.49 -35.61 4.59
CA THR A 220 -19.52 -34.55 3.58
C THR A 220 -19.36 -33.14 4.15
N ARG A 221 -19.29 -32.97 5.48
CA ARG A 221 -19.24 -31.65 6.13
C ARG A 221 -18.10 -30.78 5.64
N GLY A 222 -18.42 -29.54 5.27
CA GLY A 222 -17.50 -28.55 4.72
C GLY A 222 -17.51 -28.53 3.19
N ARG A 223 -18.21 -29.45 2.53
CA ARG A 223 -18.25 -29.53 1.06
C ARG A 223 -18.91 -28.28 0.47
N ILE A 224 -20.05 -27.85 1.02
CA ILE A 224 -20.73 -26.64 0.56
C ILE A 224 -19.84 -25.41 0.65
N GLN A 225 -19.08 -25.28 1.74
CA GLN A 225 -18.17 -24.16 1.96
C GLN A 225 -17.06 -24.11 0.90
N ALA A 226 -16.47 -25.25 0.56
CA ALA A 226 -15.42 -25.33 -0.45
C ALA A 226 -15.94 -24.98 -1.86
N TRP A 227 -17.14 -25.46 -2.23
CA TRP A 227 -17.76 -25.10 -3.51
C TRP A 227 -18.11 -23.62 -3.61
N ILE A 228 -18.66 -23.03 -2.55
CA ILE A 228 -19.02 -21.61 -2.53
C ILE A 228 -17.77 -20.73 -2.69
N HIS A 229 -16.69 -21.04 -1.99
CA HIS A 229 -15.43 -20.31 -2.17
C HIS A 229 -14.79 -20.57 -3.53
N CYS A 230 -14.95 -21.76 -4.12
CA CYS A 230 -14.54 -22.02 -5.51
C CYS A 230 -15.26 -21.07 -6.48
N VAL A 231 -16.58 -20.90 -6.35
CA VAL A 231 -17.36 -19.96 -7.17
C VAL A 231 -16.88 -18.52 -6.97
N ARG A 232 -16.72 -18.08 -5.72
CA ARG A 232 -16.20 -16.74 -5.41
C ARG A 232 -14.86 -16.48 -6.10
N MET A 233 -13.92 -17.41 -6.01
CA MET A 233 -12.59 -17.24 -6.59
C MET A 233 -12.61 -17.28 -8.12
N GLY A 234 -13.50 -18.07 -8.73
CA GLY A 234 -13.72 -18.04 -10.19
C GLY A 234 -14.23 -16.69 -10.68
N PHE A 235 -15.22 -16.09 -9.98
CA PHE A 235 -15.72 -14.75 -10.33
C PHE A 235 -14.73 -13.64 -9.99
N HIS A 236 -13.88 -13.82 -8.98
CA HIS A 236 -12.75 -12.92 -8.71
C HIS A 236 -11.75 -12.91 -9.87
N ALA A 237 -11.38 -14.10 -10.38
CA ALA A 237 -10.52 -14.22 -11.56
C ALA A 237 -11.16 -13.56 -12.79
N LEU A 238 -12.48 -13.74 -12.97
CA LEU A 238 -13.23 -13.10 -14.05
C LEU A 238 -13.21 -11.56 -13.92
N GLY A 239 -13.45 -11.01 -12.73
CA GLY A 239 -13.39 -9.57 -12.48
C GLY A 239 -12.00 -8.99 -12.77
N ALA A 240 -10.95 -9.65 -12.28
CA ALA A 240 -9.57 -9.26 -12.56
C ALA A 240 -9.22 -9.34 -14.05
N PHE A 241 -9.73 -10.35 -14.76
CA PHE A 241 -9.57 -10.49 -16.21
C PHE A 241 -10.23 -9.35 -16.98
N VAL A 242 -11.46 -8.96 -16.60
CA VAL A 242 -12.14 -7.83 -17.23
C VAL A 242 -11.30 -6.56 -17.09
N VAL A 243 -10.71 -6.30 -15.91
CA VAL A 243 -9.82 -5.15 -15.73
C VAL A 243 -8.54 -5.26 -16.56
N ALA A 244 -7.92 -6.45 -16.59
CA ALA A 244 -6.70 -6.68 -17.36
C ALA A 244 -6.89 -6.45 -18.88
N VAL A 245 -8.10 -6.65 -19.41
CA VAL A 245 -8.43 -6.36 -20.80
C VAL A 245 -8.88 -4.90 -20.98
N ALA A 246 -9.77 -4.41 -20.12
CA ALA A 246 -10.40 -3.10 -20.26
C ALA A 246 -9.49 -1.91 -19.90
N PHE A 247 -8.45 -2.12 -19.08
CA PHE A 247 -7.52 -1.08 -18.63
C PHE A 247 -6.11 -1.29 -19.21
N ASN A 248 -6.01 -1.89 -20.40
CA ASN A 248 -4.73 -2.12 -21.10
C ASN A 248 -4.62 -1.30 -22.40
N GLY A 249 -5.44 -0.26 -22.55
CA GLY A 249 -5.31 0.72 -23.62
C GLY A 249 -4.10 1.64 -23.44
N VAL A 250 -3.72 2.35 -24.50
CA VAL A 250 -2.55 3.27 -24.50
C VAL A 250 -2.66 4.34 -23.41
N GLU A 251 -3.88 4.81 -23.10
CA GLU A 251 -4.20 5.79 -22.05
C GLU A 251 -3.82 5.34 -20.62
N TYR A 252 -3.73 4.03 -20.40
CA TYR A 252 -3.34 3.42 -19.14
C TYR A 252 -1.88 2.93 -19.14
N GLY A 253 -1.12 3.25 -20.20
CA GLY A 253 0.23 2.74 -20.44
C GLY A 253 0.28 1.31 -20.99
N GLY A 254 -0.83 0.84 -21.55
CA GLY A 254 -0.94 -0.46 -22.21
C GLY A 254 -0.67 -0.41 -23.71
N SER A 255 -1.08 -1.47 -24.42
CA SER A 255 -0.80 -1.67 -25.86
C SER A 255 -2.05 -1.91 -26.71
N PHE A 256 -3.24 -1.92 -26.10
CA PHE A 256 -4.48 -2.19 -26.82
C PHE A 256 -5.06 -0.90 -27.40
N ASP A 257 -5.78 -1.03 -28.51
CA ASP A 257 -6.53 0.07 -29.13
C ASP A 257 -7.87 0.36 -28.43
N PHE A 258 -8.25 -0.47 -27.46
CA PHE A 258 -9.49 -0.37 -26.71
C PHE A 258 -9.22 -0.21 -25.20
N SER A 259 -9.91 0.75 -24.59
CA SER A 259 -9.97 0.97 -23.15
C SER A 259 -11.40 1.31 -22.71
N LEU A 260 -11.76 0.94 -21.48
CA LEU A 260 -12.92 1.51 -20.79
C LEU A 260 -12.46 2.61 -19.84
N THR A 261 -13.24 3.68 -19.74
CA THR A 261 -12.97 4.71 -18.74
C THR A 261 -13.36 4.22 -17.34
N PHE A 262 -12.75 4.81 -16.32
CA PHE A 262 -13.08 4.45 -14.93
C PHE A 262 -14.58 4.61 -14.60
N PRO A 263 -15.25 5.73 -14.94
CA PRO A 263 -16.68 5.87 -14.72
C PRO A 263 -17.52 4.81 -15.44
N GLN A 264 -17.17 4.44 -16.68
CA GLN A 264 -17.86 3.38 -17.43
C GLN A 264 -17.74 2.02 -16.73
N MET A 265 -16.54 1.67 -16.26
CA MET A 265 -16.33 0.42 -15.52
C MET A 265 -17.13 0.40 -14.20
N MET A 266 -17.17 1.51 -13.47
CA MET A 266 -17.96 1.61 -12.24
C MET A 266 -19.46 1.55 -12.51
N PHE A 267 -19.94 2.10 -13.64
CA PHE A 267 -21.33 1.99 -14.07
C PHE A 267 -21.70 0.53 -14.35
N ILE A 268 -20.89 -0.17 -15.16
CA ILE A 268 -21.08 -1.59 -15.48
C ILE A 268 -21.10 -2.41 -14.19
N LEU A 269 -20.14 -2.17 -13.29
CA LEU A 269 -20.07 -2.88 -12.02
C LEU A 269 -21.29 -2.61 -11.13
N GLY A 270 -21.81 -1.37 -11.14
CA GLY A 270 -23.04 -0.98 -10.47
C GLY A 270 -24.26 -1.72 -11.02
N CYS A 271 -24.40 -1.79 -12.35
CA CYS A 271 -25.48 -2.53 -13.02
C CYS A 271 -25.43 -4.04 -12.72
N VAL A 272 -24.23 -4.64 -12.72
CA VAL A 272 -24.05 -6.06 -12.36
C VAL A 272 -24.37 -6.32 -10.89
N SER A 273 -24.09 -5.36 -10.00
CA SER A 273 -24.33 -5.48 -8.56
C SER A 273 -25.78 -5.22 -8.16
N LEU A 274 -26.51 -4.39 -8.92
CA LEU A 274 -27.88 -4.00 -8.64
C LEU A 274 -28.87 -5.17 -8.43
N PRO A 275 -28.92 -6.22 -9.29
CA PRO A 275 -29.84 -7.34 -9.11
C PRO A 275 -29.48 -8.24 -7.91
N LEU A 276 -28.27 -8.13 -7.34
CA LEU A 276 -27.82 -8.99 -6.24
C LEU A 276 -28.54 -8.72 -4.93
N GLY A 277 -28.94 -7.46 -4.69
CA GLY A 277 -29.76 -7.06 -3.54
C GLY A 277 -31.14 -7.74 -3.55
N PRO A 278 -31.96 -7.54 -4.60
CA PRO A 278 -33.21 -8.27 -4.79
C PRO A 278 -33.04 -9.79 -4.75
N ALA A 279 -31.96 -10.32 -5.37
CA ALA A 279 -31.66 -11.75 -5.31
C ALA A 279 -31.39 -12.24 -3.87
N ALA A 280 -30.72 -11.43 -3.03
CA ALA A 280 -30.51 -11.75 -1.62
C ALA A 280 -31.85 -11.88 -0.87
N TRP A 281 -32.80 -10.98 -1.15
CA TRP A 281 -34.12 -11.03 -0.52
C TRP A 281 -34.98 -12.21 -1.01
N LEU A 282 -34.96 -12.50 -2.32
CA LEU A 282 -35.86 -13.47 -2.96
C LEU A 282 -35.36 -14.92 -2.94
N LEU A 283 -34.04 -15.14 -2.86
CA LEU A 283 -33.44 -16.47 -3.02
C LEU A 283 -32.80 -17.03 -1.74
N VAL A 284 -32.18 -16.19 -0.91
CA VAL A 284 -31.64 -16.65 0.38
C VAL A 284 -32.81 -16.95 1.30
N HIS A 285 -32.82 -18.07 2.02
CA HIS A 285 -33.86 -18.40 2.99
C HIS A 285 -33.39 -18.09 4.42
N GLU A 286 -34.28 -17.51 5.24
CA GLU A 286 -34.00 -17.17 6.63
C GLU A 286 -35.29 -17.19 7.44
N ASP A 287 -35.23 -17.81 8.62
CA ASP A 287 -36.31 -17.87 9.59
C ASP A 287 -36.36 -16.58 10.44
N GLU A 288 -37.57 -16.15 10.81
CA GLU A 288 -37.77 -15.03 11.72
C GLU A 288 -37.36 -15.41 13.15
N ILE A 289 -36.64 -14.52 13.83
CA ILE A 289 -36.15 -14.77 15.19
C ILE A 289 -36.39 -13.58 16.12
N GLN A 290 -36.57 -13.88 17.41
CA GLN A 290 -36.65 -12.82 18.42
C GLN A 290 -35.27 -12.19 18.67
N PRO A 291 -35.18 -10.84 18.74
CA PRO A 291 -33.91 -10.15 18.91
C PRO A 291 -33.20 -10.58 20.21
N PRO A 292 -31.96 -11.08 20.14
CA PRO A 292 -31.20 -11.39 21.34
C PRO A 292 -30.84 -10.09 22.08
N LYS A 293 -30.96 -10.09 23.41
CA LYS A 293 -30.54 -8.93 24.22
C LYS A 293 -29.01 -8.81 24.18
N PHE A 294 -28.50 -7.68 23.69
CA PHE A 294 -27.06 -7.41 23.60
C PHE A 294 -26.34 -7.61 24.95
N THR A 295 -26.97 -7.20 26.05
CA THR A 295 -26.46 -7.36 27.42
C THR A 295 -26.30 -8.83 27.84
N THR A 296 -27.04 -9.75 27.23
CA THR A 296 -26.92 -11.20 27.47
C THR A 296 -25.96 -11.85 26.47
N TYR A 297 -25.92 -11.34 25.24
CA TYR A 297 -25.04 -11.83 24.18
C TYR A 297 -23.56 -11.63 24.52
N ILE A 298 -23.14 -10.42 24.89
CA ILE A 298 -21.71 -10.10 25.08
C ILE A 298 -21.04 -10.98 26.16
N PRO A 299 -21.64 -11.20 27.35
CA PRO A 299 -21.07 -12.13 28.34
C PRO A 299 -20.97 -13.57 27.83
N ARG A 300 -21.93 -14.03 27.02
CA ARG A 300 -21.88 -15.37 26.42
C ARG A 300 -20.78 -15.47 25.38
N PHE A 301 -20.68 -14.49 24.48
CA PHE A 301 -19.63 -14.41 23.48
C PHE A 301 -18.24 -14.35 24.14
N TRP A 302 -18.10 -13.58 25.22
CA TRP A 302 -16.87 -13.53 26.01
C TRP A 302 -16.47 -14.90 26.58
N ARG A 303 -17.42 -15.74 27.03
CA ARG A 303 -17.11 -17.13 27.44
C ARG A 303 -16.64 -17.99 26.27
N VAL A 304 -17.21 -17.81 25.08
CA VAL A 304 -16.76 -18.52 23.86
C VAL A 304 -15.31 -18.15 23.54
N LEU A 305 -14.93 -16.87 23.67
CA LEU A 305 -13.55 -16.42 23.47
C LEU A 305 -12.56 -16.96 24.51
N GLN A 306 -13.04 -17.47 25.65
CA GLN A 306 -12.21 -18.12 26.66
C GLN A 306 -12.04 -19.61 26.42
N GLN A 307 -12.79 -20.21 25.50
CA GLN A 307 -12.67 -21.64 25.22
C GLN A 307 -11.29 -21.93 24.65
N ARG A 308 -10.62 -22.95 25.22
CA ARG A 308 -9.29 -23.37 24.77
C ARG A 308 -9.28 -23.67 23.27
N ALA A 309 -10.33 -24.31 22.76
CA ALA A 309 -10.45 -24.64 21.34
C ALA A 309 -10.37 -23.39 20.45
N VAL A 310 -11.12 -22.33 20.78
CA VAL A 310 -11.11 -21.07 20.03
C VAL A 310 -9.76 -20.38 20.11
N CYS A 311 -9.19 -20.24 21.31
CA CYS A 311 -7.89 -19.59 21.49
C CYS A 311 -6.75 -20.34 20.80
N GLN A 312 -6.76 -21.67 20.85
CA GLN A 312 -5.74 -22.52 20.23
C GLN A 312 -5.74 -22.37 18.71
N ILE A 313 -6.92 -22.37 18.07
CA ILE A 313 -7.02 -22.13 16.62
C ILE A 313 -6.64 -20.71 16.25
N ALA A 314 -7.07 -19.71 17.04
CA ALA A 314 -6.67 -18.32 16.82
C ALA A 314 -5.14 -18.16 16.89
N ALA A 315 -4.50 -18.79 17.87
CA ALA A 315 -3.03 -18.79 18.01
C ALA A 315 -2.35 -19.46 16.82
N TYR A 316 -2.83 -20.63 16.37
CA TYR A 316 -2.32 -21.27 15.15
C TYR A 316 -2.41 -20.34 13.94
N LYS A 317 -3.60 -19.79 13.66
CA LYS A 317 -3.82 -18.89 12.52
C LYS A 317 -2.93 -17.66 12.57
N PHE A 318 -2.73 -17.09 13.75
CA PHE A 318 -1.85 -15.95 13.94
C PHE A 318 -0.38 -16.33 13.72
N PHE A 319 0.18 -17.24 14.52
CA PHE A 319 1.61 -17.55 14.48
C PHE A 319 2.03 -18.20 13.15
N SER A 320 1.30 -19.23 12.69
CA SER A 320 1.57 -19.82 11.36
C SER A 320 1.43 -18.77 10.26
N GLY A 321 0.43 -17.89 10.35
CA GLY A 321 0.22 -16.78 9.42
C GLY A 321 1.37 -15.77 9.37
N VAL A 322 2.00 -15.43 10.50
CA VAL A 322 3.16 -14.51 10.55
C VAL A 322 4.32 -15.07 9.73
N PHE A 323 4.66 -16.34 9.95
CA PHE A 323 5.78 -16.99 9.28
C PHE A 323 5.50 -17.34 7.82
N ASP A 324 4.26 -17.70 7.48
CA ASP A 324 3.85 -17.99 6.10
C ASP A 324 3.83 -16.73 5.21
N ASN A 325 3.52 -15.56 5.78
CA ASN A 325 3.53 -14.27 5.09
C ASN A 325 4.92 -13.61 5.00
N PHE A 326 5.97 -14.31 5.42
CA PHE A 326 7.35 -13.84 5.26
C PHE A 326 7.72 -13.83 3.78
N ASN A 327 8.26 -12.70 3.29
CA ASN A 327 8.58 -12.48 1.87
C ASN A 327 10.00 -11.94 1.65
N THR A 328 10.41 -11.80 0.39
CA THR A 328 11.67 -11.12 0.01
C THR A 328 11.37 -9.81 -0.72
N VAL A 329 12.12 -8.76 -0.37
CA VAL A 329 12.01 -7.44 -1.00
C VAL A 329 12.56 -7.46 -2.43
N ALA A 330 13.48 -8.40 -2.72
CA ALA A 330 14.09 -8.54 -4.03
C ALA A 330 13.09 -8.96 -5.12
N SER A 331 12.03 -9.69 -4.78
CA SER A 331 11.12 -10.34 -5.76
C SER A 331 10.57 -9.37 -6.82
N SER A 332 10.13 -8.18 -6.40
CA SER A 332 9.63 -7.15 -7.33
C SER A 332 10.71 -6.61 -8.25
N ASN A 333 11.94 -6.42 -7.73
CA ASN A 333 13.07 -5.94 -8.51
C ASN A 333 13.60 -7.01 -9.46
N ILE A 334 13.65 -8.28 -9.04
CA ILE A 334 14.02 -9.43 -9.89
C ILE A 334 13.06 -9.52 -11.09
N LYS A 335 11.75 -9.44 -10.81
CA LYS A 335 10.71 -9.45 -11.84
C LYS A 335 10.92 -8.36 -12.90
N LEU A 336 11.31 -7.15 -12.47
CA LEU A 336 11.44 -5.99 -13.36
C LEU A 336 12.79 -5.93 -14.09
N TYR A 337 13.90 -6.21 -13.41
CA TYR A 337 15.26 -5.94 -13.90
C TYR A 337 16.03 -7.17 -14.36
N TRP A 338 15.78 -8.37 -13.80
CA TRP A 338 16.44 -9.59 -14.28
C TRP A 338 15.59 -10.34 -15.29
N VAL A 339 14.28 -10.36 -15.05
CA VAL A 339 13.33 -11.16 -15.84
C VAL A 339 12.61 -10.31 -16.91
N HIS A 340 12.53 -8.99 -16.70
CA HIS A 340 11.82 -8.06 -17.59
C HIS A 340 10.36 -8.47 -17.87
N ALA A 341 9.67 -8.98 -16.86
CA ALA A 341 8.28 -9.39 -17.01
C ALA A 341 7.35 -8.18 -17.19
N THR A 342 6.51 -8.21 -18.22
CA THR A 342 5.55 -7.14 -18.48
C THR A 342 4.40 -7.16 -17.46
N PRO A 343 3.82 -6.00 -17.11
CA PRO A 343 2.67 -5.93 -16.21
C PRO A 343 1.47 -6.76 -16.70
N PHE A 344 1.20 -6.75 -18.01
CA PHE A 344 0.12 -7.52 -18.62
C PHE A 344 0.29 -9.04 -18.42
N ASN A 345 1.48 -9.58 -18.70
CA ASN A 345 1.76 -11.00 -18.51
C ASN A 345 1.69 -11.40 -17.03
N ALA A 346 2.14 -10.51 -16.13
CA ALA A 346 1.99 -10.73 -14.70
C ALA A 346 0.52 -10.80 -14.27
N SER A 347 -0.35 -9.94 -14.82
CA SER A 347 -1.80 -9.98 -14.58
C SER A 347 -2.44 -11.26 -15.09
N ILE A 348 -2.09 -11.72 -16.30
CA ILE A 348 -2.56 -13.00 -16.84
C ILE A 348 -2.18 -14.16 -15.91
N MET A 349 -0.92 -14.21 -15.48
CA MET A 349 -0.45 -15.30 -14.63
C MET A 349 -1.07 -15.26 -13.22
N ALA A 350 -1.38 -14.08 -12.69
CA ALA A 350 -2.16 -13.97 -11.45
C ALA A 350 -3.60 -14.50 -11.60
N ILE A 351 -4.24 -14.27 -12.76
CA ILE A 351 -5.57 -14.82 -13.08
C ILE A 351 -5.50 -16.35 -13.17
N VAL A 352 -4.50 -16.90 -13.87
CA VAL A 352 -4.25 -18.35 -13.92
C VAL A 352 -4.05 -18.93 -12.51
N GLY A 353 -3.24 -18.26 -11.68
CA GLY A 353 -3.05 -18.62 -10.27
C GLY A 353 -4.36 -18.66 -9.48
N THR A 354 -5.27 -17.71 -9.74
CA THR A 354 -6.59 -17.68 -9.11
C THR A 354 -7.48 -18.84 -9.55
N PHE A 355 -7.41 -19.27 -10.82
CA PHE A 355 -8.08 -20.49 -11.27
C PHE A 355 -7.48 -21.75 -10.67
N VAL A 356 -6.15 -21.84 -10.54
CA VAL A 356 -5.48 -22.94 -9.82
C VAL A 356 -5.93 -22.99 -8.36
N TYR A 357 -6.08 -21.83 -7.73
CA TYR A 357 -6.62 -21.72 -6.38
C TYR A 357 -8.05 -22.29 -6.30
N ALA A 358 -8.95 -21.86 -7.20
CA ALA A 358 -10.31 -22.35 -7.27
C ALA A 358 -10.37 -23.88 -7.55
N GLY A 359 -9.55 -24.37 -8.49
CA GLY A 359 -9.42 -25.79 -8.79
C GLY A 359 -8.94 -26.61 -7.59
N THR A 360 -8.00 -26.07 -6.82
CA THR A 360 -7.52 -26.70 -5.58
C THR A 360 -8.66 -26.79 -4.54
N LEU A 361 -9.49 -25.74 -4.40
CA LEU A 361 -10.68 -25.79 -3.54
C LEU A 361 -11.69 -26.86 -4.02
N ALA A 362 -11.89 -27.01 -5.32
CA ALA A 362 -12.76 -28.05 -5.88
C ALA A 362 -12.22 -29.46 -5.59
N VAL A 363 -10.91 -29.68 -5.71
CA VAL A 363 -10.26 -30.94 -5.32
C VAL A 363 -10.45 -31.21 -3.82
N MET A 364 -10.28 -30.19 -2.98
CA MET A 364 -10.52 -30.31 -1.54
C MET A 364 -11.99 -30.63 -1.22
N ALA A 365 -12.94 -30.06 -1.97
CA ALA A 365 -14.37 -30.34 -1.83
C ALA A 365 -14.74 -31.78 -2.20
N GLN A 366 -14.07 -32.37 -3.20
CA GLN A 366 -14.37 -33.70 -3.71
C GLN A 366 -13.62 -34.81 -2.97
N ARG A 367 -12.34 -34.60 -2.66
CA ARG A 367 -11.43 -35.63 -2.14
C ARG A 367 -10.78 -35.25 -0.82
N GLY A 368 -10.61 -33.96 -0.52
CA GLY A 368 -9.85 -33.46 0.63
C GLY A 368 -10.57 -33.50 1.98
N LEU A 369 -11.89 -33.75 2.02
CA LEU A 369 -12.69 -33.70 3.25
C LEU A 369 -12.29 -34.72 4.33
N HIS A 370 -11.62 -35.81 3.92
CA HIS A 370 -11.19 -36.90 4.80
C HIS A 370 -9.67 -36.91 5.05
N TRP A 371 -8.92 -36.02 4.39
CA TRP A 371 -7.46 -35.98 4.53
C TRP A 371 -7.06 -35.50 5.91
N ASN A 372 -5.98 -36.07 6.45
CA ASN A 372 -5.34 -35.52 7.64
C ASN A 372 -4.86 -34.09 7.33
N TRP A 373 -5.38 -33.12 8.07
CA TRP A 373 -5.13 -31.71 7.82
C TRP A 373 -3.68 -31.31 8.04
N HIS A 374 -2.98 -31.94 8.99
CA HIS A 374 -1.55 -31.72 9.18
C HIS A 374 -0.75 -32.18 7.97
N VAL A 375 -1.02 -33.40 7.49
CA VAL A 375 -0.29 -33.97 6.36
C VAL A 375 -0.56 -33.16 5.09
N ALA A 376 -1.81 -32.78 4.84
CA ALA A 376 -2.18 -31.97 3.68
C ALA A 376 -1.44 -30.62 3.66
N ILE A 377 -1.39 -29.91 4.78
CA ILE A 377 -0.67 -28.64 4.89
C ILE A 377 0.85 -28.85 4.79
N ALA A 378 1.41 -29.81 5.52
CA ALA A 378 2.85 -30.05 5.52
C ALA A 378 3.36 -30.44 4.12
N VAL A 379 2.70 -31.39 3.44
CA VAL A 379 3.08 -31.84 2.10
C VAL A 379 3.00 -30.69 1.09
N THR A 380 1.93 -29.90 1.10
CA THR A 380 1.76 -28.81 0.13
C THR A 380 2.71 -27.65 0.39
N VAL A 381 3.00 -27.31 1.65
CA VAL A 381 3.97 -26.27 1.99
C VAL A 381 5.40 -26.71 1.64
N VAL A 382 5.80 -27.93 2.00
CA VAL A 382 7.14 -28.44 1.71
C VAL A 382 7.37 -28.58 0.21
N SER A 383 6.42 -29.17 -0.51
CA SER A 383 6.52 -29.29 -1.99
C SER A 383 6.50 -27.92 -2.66
N GLY A 384 5.62 -27.01 -2.23
CA GLY A 384 5.56 -25.65 -2.73
C GLY A 384 6.88 -24.89 -2.54
N VAL A 385 7.46 -24.94 -1.33
CA VAL A 385 8.75 -24.33 -1.03
C VAL A 385 9.89 -24.96 -1.83
N ALA A 386 9.90 -26.28 -1.99
CA ALA A 386 10.93 -26.98 -2.77
C ALA A 386 10.88 -26.58 -4.25
N ILE A 387 9.69 -26.57 -4.86
CA ILE A 387 9.50 -26.19 -6.27
C ILE A 387 9.83 -24.70 -6.47
N ASP A 388 9.23 -23.82 -5.65
CA ASP A 388 9.45 -22.38 -5.70
C ASP A 388 10.95 -22.06 -5.50
N GLY A 389 11.59 -22.67 -4.51
CA GLY A 389 13.00 -22.47 -4.24
C GLY A 389 13.91 -22.95 -5.36
N PHE A 390 13.66 -24.12 -5.93
CA PHE A 390 14.43 -24.60 -7.08
C PHE A 390 14.33 -23.64 -8.26
N MET A 391 13.11 -23.23 -8.64
CA MET A 391 12.88 -22.33 -9.77
C MET A 391 13.48 -20.94 -9.52
N THR A 392 13.31 -20.40 -8.31
CA THR A 392 13.84 -19.09 -7.94
C THR A 392 15.38 -19.08 -7.91
N MET A 393 16.03 -20.19 -7.52
CA MET A 393 17.49 -20.30 -7.56
C MET A 393 18.04 -20.29 -8.99
N LEU A 394 17.37 -20.96 -9.94
CA LEU A 394 17.76 -20.94 -11.35
C LEU A 394 17.70 -19.51 -11.94
N VAL A 395 16.72 -18.71 -11.53
CA VAL A 395 16.59 -17.31 -11.96
C VAL A 395 17.65 -16.43 -11.30
N THR A 396 17.89 -16.63 -10.01
CA THR A 396 18.84 -15.84 -9.21
C THR A 396 20.27 -16.00 -9.72
N TRP A 397 20.65 -17.21 -10.10
CA TRP A 397 21.98 -17.53 -10.62
C TRP A 397 22.11 -17.44 -12.14
N ASP A 398 21.13 -16.82 -12.82
CA ASP A 398 21.18 -16.53 -14.25
C ASP A 398 21.28 -17.78 -15.15
N VAL A 399 20.70 -18.89 -14.68
CA VAL A 399 20.60 -20.14 -15.47
C VAL A 399 19.37 -20.06 -16.40
N VAL A 400 18.24 -19.59 -15.87
CA VAL A 400 16.99 -19.41 -16.63
C VAL A 400 16.30 -18.11 -16.20
N ARG A 401 16.38 -17.06 -17.01
CA ARG A 401 15.68 -15.77 -16.80
C ARG A 401 14.61 -15.54 -17.86
N SER A 402 13.56 -16.36 -17.81
CA SER A 402 12.38 -16.23 -18.68
C SER A 402 11.19 -15.68 -17.90
N GLN A 403 10.45 -14.73 -18.49
CA GLN A 403 9.24 -14.16 -17.89
C GLN A 403 8.21 -15.22 -17.52
N TRP A 404 7.96 -16.19 -18.41
CA TRP A 404 6.97 -17.24 -18.18
C TRP A 404 7.42 -18.22 -17.10
N PHE A 405 8.73 -18.45 -17.03
CA PHE A 405 9.32 -19.29 -15.99
C PHE A 405 9.15 -18.65 -14.61
N TRP A 406 9.52 -17.38 -14.46
CA TRP A 406 9.39 -16.65 -13.19
C TRP A 406 7.92 -16.45 -12.79
N LEU A 407 7.06 -16.06 -13.72
CA LEU A 407 5.64 -15.81 -13.42
C LEU A 407 4.86 -17.10 -13.14
N GLY A 408 5.36 -18.26 -13.57
CA GLY A 408 4.81 -19.57 -13.19
C GLY A 408 5.05 -19.95 -11.72
N VAL A 409 6.13 -19.43 -11.11
CA VAL A 409 6.47 -19.75 -9.71
C VAL A 409 5.37 -19.32 -8.72
N PRO A 410 4.85 -18.08 -8.75
CA PRO A 410 3.70 -17.69 -7.94
C PRO A 410 2.46 -18.56 -8.12
N VAL A 411 2.22 -19.09 -9.33
CA VAL A 411 1.05 -19.95 -9.62
C VAL A 411 1.09 -21.22 -8.76
N VAL A 412 2.26 -21.84 -8.62
CA VAL A 412 2.45 -23.02 -7.75
C VAL A 412 2.15 -22.67 -6.28
N GLY A 413 2.51 -21.47 -5.84
CA GLY A 413 2.25 -20.97 -4.49
C GLY A 413 0.76 -20.86 -4.11
N TYR A 414 -0.16 -20.79 -5.09
CA TYR A 414 -1.60 -20.75 -4.79
C TYR A 414 -2.14 -22.07 -4.24
N VAL A 415 -1.52 -23.22 -4.55
CA VAL A 415 -1.95 -24.54 -4.08
C VAL A 415 -1.85 -24.66 -2.54
N PRO A 416 -0.68 -24.47 -1.90
CA PRO A 416 -0.58 -24.51 -0.44
C PRO A 416 -1.44 -23.44 0.23
N HIS A 417 -1.57 -22.25 -0.37
CA HIS A 417 -2.45 -21.22 0.16
C HIS A 417 -3.92 -21.66 0.16
N ALA A 418 -4.41 -22.28 -0.92
CA ALA A 418 -5.78 -22.78 -1.02
C ALA A 418 -6.07 -23.88 -0.01
N VAL A 419 -5.15 -24.84 0.14
CA VAL A 419 -5.29 -25.93 1.11
C VAL A 419 -5.31 -25.39 2.54
N ARG A 420 -4.41 -24.48 2.89
CA ARG A 420 -4.39 -23.87 4.22
C ARG A 420 -5.66 -23.06 4.50
N PHE A 421 -6.10 -22.26 3.52
CA PHE A 421 -7.32 -21.46 3.63
C PHE A 421 -8.55 -22.34 3.91
N ILE A 422 -8.76 -23.41 3.14
CA ILE A 422 -9.96 -24.22 3.29
C ILE A 422 -9.94 -25.08 4.56
N VAL A 423 -8.78 -25.61 4.94
CA VAL A 423 -8.62 -26.34 6.21
C VAL A 423 -8.91 -25.44 7.40
N ASN A 424 -8.39 -24.20 7.39
CA ASN A 424 -8.68 -23.18 8.40
C ASN A 424 -10.17 -22.87 8.54
N ASN A 425 -10.92 -23.08 7.47
CA ASN A 425 -12.35 -22.84 7.36
C ASN A 425 -13.16 -24.07 7.83
N TYR A 426 -12.73 -25.29 7.49
CA TYR A 426 -13.31 -26.52 8.02
C TYR A 426 -13.25 -26.61 9.54
N VAL A 427 -12.12 -26.22 10.14
CA VAL A 427 -11.96 -26.17 11.59
C VAL A 427 -12.97 -25.23 12.23
N VAL A 428 -13.24 -24.09 11.60
CA VAL A 428 -14.18 -23.08 12.12
C VAL A 428 -15.62 -23.60 12.12
N VAL A 429 -16.03 -24.34 11.09
CA VAL A 429 -17.36 -24.98 11.02
C VAL A 429 -17.62 -25.87 12.24
N GLU A 430 -16.59 -26.59 12.71
CA GLU A 430 -16.69 -27.48 13.87
C GLU A 430 -16.78 -26.72 15.22
N LEU A 431 -16.21 -25.52 15.29
CA LEU A 431 -16.09 -24.73 16.52
C LEU A 431 -17.27 -23.80 16.77
N ILE A 432 -17.92 -23.31 15.71
CA ILE A 432 -18.96 -22.28 15.83
C ILE A 432 -20.15 -22.76 16.66
N GLU A 433 -20.56 -21.93 17.61
CA GLU A 433 -21.78 -22.08 18.39
C GLU A 433 -22.96 -21.32 17.76
N GLN A 434 -24.15 -21.91 17.88
CA GLN A 434 -25.39 -21.29 17.40
C GLN A 434 -25.64 -19.94 18.07
N GLY A 435 -25.89 -18.93 17.24
CA GLY A 435 -26.11 -17.55 17.64
C GLY A 435 -24.87 -16.66 17.64
N SER A 436 -23.67 -17.20 17.38
CA SER A 436 -22.41 -16.42 17.29
C SER A 436 -21.67 -16.66 15.97
N GLU A 437 -22.40 -17.09 14.94
CA GLU A 437 -21.84 -17.54 13.67
C GLU A 437 -21.06 -16.41 12.98
N GLY A 438 -21.64 -15.21 12.89
CA GLY A 438 -21.01 -14.07 12.23
C GLY A 438 -19.81 -13.56 13.00
N ALA A 439 -19.96 -13.33 14.31
CA ALA A 439 -18.91 -12.75 15.15
C ALA A 439 -17.69 -13.67 15.27
N LEU A 440 -17.88 -14.97 15.55
CA LEU A 440 -16.76 -15.89 15.73
C LEU A 440 -16.06 -16.22 14.41
N PHE A 441 -16.81 -16.37 13.32
CA PHE A 441 -16.21 -16.55 11.99
C PHE A 441 -15.40 -15.32 11.58
N GLY A 442 -15.97 -14.12 11.75
CA GLY A 442 -15.29 -12.85 11.52
C GLY A 442 -14.00 -12.74 12.35
N LEU A 443 -14.02 -13.20 13.59
CA LEU A 443 -12.86 -13.16 14.50
C LEU A 443 -11.74 -14.06 14.04
N LEU A 444 -12.06 -15.32 13.77
CA LEU A 444 -11.08 -16.31 13.37
C LEU A 444 -10.53 -16.03 11.97
N THR A 445 -11.25 -15.33 11.10
CA THR A 445 -10.71 -14.84 9.82
C THR A 445 -9.83 -13.60 10.01
N THR A 446 -10.23 -12.64 10.87
CA THR A 446 -9.43 -11.45 11.17
C THR A 446 -8.04 -11.80 11.75
N THR A 447 -7.90 -12.86 12.56
CA THR A 447 -6.58 -13.28 13.07
C THR A 447 -5.54 -13.51 11.97
N THR A 448 -5.96 -14.04 10.81
CA THR A 448 -5.06 -14.30 9.68
C THR A 448 -4.64 -12.99 9.00
N HIS A 449 -5.58 -12.05 8.85
CA HIS A 449 -5.30 -10.74 8.27
C HIS A 449 -4.39 -9.88 9.15
N VAL A 450 -4.49 -10.02 10.48
CA VAL A 450 -3.61 -9.31 11.42
C VAL A 450 -2.19 -9.87 11.40
N ALA A 451 -1.99 -11.16 11.10
CA ALA A 451 -0.68 -11.79 11.08
C ALA A 451 0.21 -11.31 9.91
N ALA A 452 -0.37 -11.03 8.74
CA ALA A 452 0.39 -10.74 7.53
C ALA A 452 1.32 -9.50 7.61
N PRO A 453 0.89 -8.34 8.16
CA PRO A 453 1.76 -7.19 8.36
C PRO A 453 2.99 -7.46 9.22
N PHE A 454 2.87 -8.29 10.28
CA PHE A 454 4.01 -8.64 11.13
C PHE A 454 5.06 -9.43 10.35
N GLY A 455 4.64 -10.44 9.56
CA GLY A 455 5.53 -11.23 8.72
C GLY A 455 6.30 -10.38 7.72
N ARG A 456 5.60 -9.48 7.00
CA ARG A 456 6.21 -8.59 6.00
C ARG A 456 7.15 -7.56 6.63
N THR A 457 6.81 -7.03 7.81
CA THR A 457 7.67 -6.07 8.51
C THR A 457 8.94 -6.74 9.01
N ALA A 458 8.83 -7.93 9.62
CA ALA A 458 9.99 -8.71 10.04
C ALA A 458 10.90 -9.05 8.85
N ALA A 459 10.31 -9.44 7.71
CA ALA A 459 11.03 -9.65 6.48
C ALA A 459 11.80 -8.39 6.04
N LYS A 460 11.16 -7.23 5.97
CA LYS A 460 11.79 -5.97 5.56
C LYS A 460 12.98 -5.60 6.47
N VAL A 461 12.83 -5.75 7.78
CA VAL A 461 13.90 -5.48 8.76
C VAL A 461 15.11 -6.39 8.56
N ILE A 462 14.88 -7.67 8.28
CA ILE A 462 15.96 -8.63 8.02
C ILE A 462 16.62 -8.35 6.66
N ASN A 463 15.82 -8.15 5.61
CA ASN A 463 16.29 -7.87 4.25
C ASN A 463 17.09 -6.55 4.16
N ALA A 464 16.83 -5.58 5.03
CA ALA A 464 17.53 -4.29 5.03
C ALA A 464 19.04 -4.37 5.30
N ARG A 465 19.54 -5.52 5.77
CA ARG A 465 20.96 -5.77 6.01
C ARG A 465 21.72 -6.31 4.79
N PHE A 466 21.04 -6.51 3.66
CA PHE A 466 21.58 -7.17 2.47
C PHE A 466 21.52 -6.27 1.24
N HIS A 467 22.36 -6.55 0.23
CA HIS A 467 22.38 -5.86 -1.06
C HIS A 467 21.30 -6.41 -2.00
N VAL A 468 20.04 -6.09 -1.70
CA VAL A 468 18.86 -6.60 -2.43
C VAL A 468 17.95 -5.48 -2.96
N TRP A 469 18.47 -4.25 -2.97
CA TRP A 469 17.73 -3.07 -3.40
C TRP A 469 17.90 -2.84 -4.90
N LYS A 470 17.14 -1.88 -5.44
CA LYS A 470 17.07 -1.61 -6.89
C LYS A 470 18.46 -1.49 -7.55
N ALA A 471 19.35 -0.67 -7.00
CA ALA A 471 20.68 -0.46 -7.56
C ALA A 471 21.52 -1.75 -7.56
N ASP A 472 21.44 -2.54 -6.49
CA ASP A 472 22.19 -3.79 -6.35
C ASP A 472 21.73 -4.84 -7.37
N ILE A 473 20.41 -4.97 -7.54
CA ILE A 473 19.78 -5.88 -8.51
C ILE A 473 20.12 -5.46 -9.93
N GLN A 474 20.09 -4.16 -10.25
CA GLN A 474 20.48 -3.64 -11.57
C GLN A 474 21.96 -3.86 -11.87
N ALA A 475 22.84 -3.78 -10.86
CA ALA A 475 24.26 -4.06 -11.03
C ALA A 475 24.57 -5.55 -11.25
N ASP A 476 23.64 -6.44 -10.88
CA ASP A 476 23.69 -7.90 -11.06
C ASP A 476 25.04 -8.55 -10.70
N THR A 477 25.64 -8.10 -9.59
CA THR A 477 26.95 -8.59 -9.14
C THR A 477 26.84 -9.95 -8.45
N PHE A 478 27.95 -10.68 -8.34
CA PHE A 478 28.00 -11.92 -7.56
C PHE A 478 27.57 -11.72 -6.09
N VAL A 479 27.96 -10.59 -5.49
CA VAL A 479 27.57 -10.24 -4.11
C VAL A 479 26.06 -10.07 -4.01
N THR A 480 25.44 -9.37 -4.98
CA THR A 480 23.98 -9.25 -5.09
C THR A 480 23.32 -10.62 -5.18
N ARG A 481 23.77 -11.49 -6.10
CA ARG A 481 23.16 -12.83 -6.30
C ARG A 481 23.27 -13.70 -5.05
N ARG A 482 24.41 -13.64 -4.34
CA ARG A 482 24.61 -14.31 -3.04
C ARG A 482 23.68 -13.76 -1.97
N ASP A 483 23.60 -12.45 -1.82
CA ASP A 483 22.76 -11.80 -0.81
C ASP A 483 21.27 -12.08 -1.08
N VAL A 484 20.84 -12.03 -2.34
CA VAL A 484 19.49 -12.45 -2.78
C VAL A 484 19.25 -13.92 -2.41
N THR A 485 20.18 -14.83 -2.71
CA THR A 485 20.10 -16.25 -2.32
C THR A 485 19.89 -16.42 -0.81
N ILE A 486 20.66 -15.71 0.02
CA ILE A 486 20.53 -15.77 1.48
C ILE A 486 19.13 -15.30 1.92
N THR A 487 18.65 -14.18 1.39
CA THR A 487 17.30 -13.67 1.77
C THR A 487 16.19 -14.63 1.36
N ILE A 488 16.33 -15.31 0.23
CA ILE A 488 15.37 -16.32 -0.24
C ILE A 488 15.43 -17.57 0.66
N CYS A 489 16.62 -18.05 1.02
CA CYS A 489 16.77 -19.16 1.97
C CYS A 489 16.15 -18.84 3.33
N ILE A 490 16.35 -17.62 3.85
CA ILE A 490 15.71 -17.16 5.09
C ILE A 490 14.17 -17.15 4.91
N CYS A 491 13.66 -16.61 3.81
CA CYS A 491 12.23 -16.55 3.52
C CYS A 491 11.59 -17.95 3.52
N TYR A 492 12.16 -18.90 2.79
CA TYR A 492 11.66 -20.28 2.76
C TYR A 492 11.85 -21.00 4.08
N GLY A 493 12.95 -20.76 4.80
CA GLY A 493 13.15 -21.25 6.16
C GLY A 493 12.03 -20.78 7.10
N MET A 494 11.66 -19.50 7.05
CA MET A 494 10.53 -18.97 7.82
C MET A 494 9.20 -19.61 7.42
N LYS A 495 8.95 -19.82 6.12
CA LYS A 495 7.74 -20.55 5.68
C LYS A 495 7.70 -21.99 6.22
N LEU A 496 8.83 -22.68 6.31
CA LEU A 496 8.91 -24.01 6.93
C LEU A 496 8.73 -23.95 8.45
N VAL A 497 9.23 -22.91 9.13
CA VAL A 497 8.97 -22.67 10.56
C VAL A 497 7.47 -22.50 10.85
N SER A 498 6.66 -22.05 9.88
CA SER A 498 5.20 -22.02 10.04
C SER A 498 4.58 -23.39 10.38
N LEU A 499 5.27 -24.50 10.04
CA LEU A 499 4.85 -25.86 10.35
C LEU A 499 5.12 -26.26 11.81
N VAL A 500 5.99 -25.55 12.54
CA VAL A 500 6.21 -25.76 13.99
C VAL A 500 4.92 -25.53 14.78
N PHE A 501 4.05 -24.64 14.29
CA PHE A 501 2.77 -24.33 14.90
C PHE A 501 1.66 -25.29 14.48
N LEU A 502 1.90 -26.19 13.52
CA LEU A 502 0.91 -27.13 13.02
C LEU A 502 0.28 -28.01 14.11
N PRO A 503 0.97 -28.46 15.17
CA PRO A 503 0.35 -29.21 16.28
C PRO A 503 -0.72 -28.43 17.06
N LEU A 504 -0.80 -27.10 16.94
CA LEU A 504 -1.91 -26.32 17.50
C LEU A 504 -3.19 -26.51 16.70
N LEU A 505 -3.10 -26.88 15.42
CA LEU A 505 -4.25 -27.28 14.63
C LEU A 505 -4.68 -28.71 15.05
N PRO A 506 -5.98 -29.03 15.07
CA PRO A 506 -6.46 -30.40 15.16
C PRO A 506 -6.16 -31.16 13.86
N SER A 507 -5.92 -32.47 13.95
CA SER A 507 -5.61 -33.30 12.79
C SER A 507 -6.79 -33.54 11.85
N GLN A 508 -8.03 -33.47 12.39
CA GLN A 508 -9.27 -33.71 11.64
C GLN A 508 -10.51 -33.23 12.43
N LYS A 509 -11.68 -33.22 11.79
CA LYS A 509 -13.01 -32.92 12.37
C LYS A 509 -13.25 -33.56 13.75
N ALA A 510 -12.95 -34.86 13.90
CA ALA A 510 -13.17 -35.59 15.15
C ALA A 510 -12.32 -35.03 16.30
N ALA A 511 -11.03 -34.76 16.05
CA ALA A 511 -10.13 -34.14 17.00
C ALA A 511 -10.55 -32.71 17.37
N THR A 512 -11.13 -31.95 16.41
CA THR A 512 -11.69 -30.63 16.70
C THR A 512 -12.88 -30.69 17.64
N GLN A 513 -13.79 -31.65 17.43
CA GLN A 513 -14.94 -31.86 18.32
C GLN A 513 -14.51 -32.33 19.71
N GLU A 514 -13.49 -33.19 19.79
CA GLU A 514 -12.91 -33.62 21.05
C GLU A 514 -12.29 -32.42 21.81
N LEU A 515 -11.48 -31.60 21.12
CA LEU A 515 -10.90 -30.39 21.69
C LEU A 515 -11.97 -29.41 22.18
N ARG A 516 -13.08 -29.29 21.46
CA ARG A 516 -14.23 -28.47 21.88
C ARG A 516 -14.87 -29.01 23.16
N ARG A 517 -15.05 -30.33 23.26
CA ARG A 517 -15.70 -30.98 24.43
C ARG A 517 -14.82 -30.99 25.68
N LEU A 518 -13.52 -31.24 25.52
CA LEU A 518 -12.57 -31.44 26.63
C LEU A 518 -11.71 -30.21 26.96
N GLY A 519 -11.68 -29.21 26.09
CA GLY A 519 -10.71 -28.11 26.16
C GLY A 519 -10.87 -27.16 27.36
N GLY A 520 -12.05 -27.10 27.97
CA GLY A 520 -12.33 -26.20 29.09
C GLY A 520 -12.25 -24.70 28.71
N VAL A 521 -12.28 -23.85 29.72
CA VAL A 521 -12.24 -22.38 29.59
C VAL A 521 -11.04 -21.79 30.34
N SER A 522 -10.38 -20.80 29.74
CA SER A 522 -9.25 -20.10 30.35
C SER A 522 -9.36 -18.58 30.12
N ARG A 523 -9.54 -17.84 31.22
CA ARG A 523 -9.66 -16.37 31.19
C ARG A 523 -8.37 -15.70 30.70
N ARG A 524 -7.21 -16.26 31.04
CA ARG A 524 -5.90 -15.72 30.60
C ARG A 524 -5.73 -15.86 29.09
N MET A 525 -6.12 -17.00 28.52
CA MET A 525 -6.04 -17.23 27.07
C MET A 525 -6.99 -16.30 26.31
N GLY A 526 -8.22 -16.11 26.79
CA GLY A 526 -9.17 -15.17 26.20
C GLY A 526 -8.66 -13.72 26.20
N LEU A 527 -8.04 -13.27 27.31
CA LEU A 527 -7.41 -11.95 27.38
C LEU A 527 -6.23 -11.81 26.42
N CYS A 528 -5.36 -12.83 26.31
CA CYS A 528 -4.26 -12.82 25.34
C CYS A 528 -4.78 -12.76 23.89
N MET A 529 -5.82 -13.52 23.57
CA MET A 529 -6.45 -13.53 22.25
C MET A 529 -7.02 -12.16 21.89
N VAL A 530 -7.77 -11.53 22.81
CA VAL A 530 -8.27 -10.17 22.62
C VAL A 530 -7.12 -9.17 22.53
N GLY A 531 -6.05 -9.34 23.31
CA GLY A 531 -4.83 -8.56 23.21
C GLY A 531 -4.21 -8.61 21.82
N ILE A 532 -4.05 -9.79 21.23
CA ILE A 532 -3.52 -9.98 19.85
C ILE A 532 -4.40 -9.27 18.81
N LEU A 533 -5.72 -9.27 19.01
CA LEU A 533 -6.69 -8.70 18.08
C LEU A 533 -6.90 -7.19 18.23
N LEU A 534 -6.77 -6.67 19.46
CA LEU A 534 -6.93 -5.26 19.81
C LEU A 534 -5.60 -4.50 19.83
N GLN A 535 -4.46 -5.13 19.52
CA GLN A 535 -3.21 -4.37 19.41
C GLN A 535 -3.44 -3.21 18.44
N PRO A 536 -3.14 -1.96 18.85
CA PRO A 536 -3.26 -0.84 17.96
C PRO A 536 -2.46 -1.19 16.73
N ARG A 537 -3.15 -1.15 15.60
CA ARG A 537 -2.52 -1.23 14.30
C ARG A 537 -1.66 0.01 14.17
N HIS A 538 -0.48 -0.02 14.76
CA HIS A 538 0.64 0.69 14.22
C HIS A 538 0.84 0.09 12.84
N THR A 539 0.12 0.65 11.87
CA THR A 539 0.50 0.61 10.47
C THR A 539 1.96 1.01 10.45
N SER A 540 2.83 0.02 10.39
CA SER A 540 4.27 0.18 10.35
C SER A 540 4.60 1.02 9.13
N ASN A 541 4.84 2.32 9.34
CA ASN A 541 5.58 3.26 8.49
C ASN A 541 5.30 3.32 6.98
N GLU A 542 4.23 2.71 6.46
CA GLU A 542 3.86 2.85 5.04
C GLU A 542 2.76 3.89 4.81
N ALA A 543 2.07 4.33 5.88
CA ALA A 543 1.02 5.36 5.81
C ALA A 543 1.50 6.78 6.19
N SER A 544 2.75 6.96 6.63
CA SER A 544 3.27 8.27 7.09
C SER A 544 3.72 9.22 5.97
N ALA A 545 3.37 8.94 4.71
CA ALA A 545 3.77 9.77 3.56
C ALA A 545 2.59 10.38 2.79
N VAL A 546 1.38 10.43 3.35
CA VAL A 546 0.27 11.17 2.71
C VAL A 546 0.19 12.56 3.33
N SER A 547 0.95 13.48 2.75
CA SER A 547 0.68 14.92 2.85
C SER A 547 -0.14 15.30 1.61
N PRO A 548 -1.36 15.85 1.73
CA PRO A 548 -1.95 16.56 0.60
C PRO A 548 -1.22 17.91 0.46
N SER A 549 -0.47 18.08 -0.63
CA SER A 549 0.09 19.37 -1.02
C SER A 549 -0.94 20.17 -1.82
N SER A 550 -1.43 21.22 -1.16
CA SER A 550 -1.82 22.52 -1.74
C SER A 550 -2.68 22.58 -3.01
N SER A 551 -3.98 22.77 -2.80
CA SER A 551 -4.72 23.83 -3.50
C SER A 551 -5.42 24.72 -2.48
N THR A 552 -5.53 26.01 -2.78
CA THR A 552 -5.91 27.08 -1.86
C THR A 552 -7.34 27.53 -2.16
N ASN A 553 -8.06 27.91 -1.10
CA ASN A 553 -9.28 28.73 -1.03
C ASN A 553 -10.65 28.05 -1.12
N SER A 554 -11.18 27.74 0.07
CA SER A 554 -12.54 28.16 0.44
C SER A 554 -12.51 28.68 1.89
N ASN A 555 -12.92 29.94 2.08
CA ASN A 555 -13.05 30.60 3.38
C ASN A 555 -13.97 29.82 4.32
N GLY A 556 -13.57 29.69 5.59
CA GLY A 556 -14.38 29.04 6.62
C GLY A 556 -13.93 29.25 8.06
N ASP A 557 -12.62 29.23 8.38
CA ASP A 557 -12.20 29.24 9.80
C ASP A 557 -10.98 30.09 10.19
N GLY A 558 -10.30 30.80 9.28
CA GLY A 558 -9.14 31.64 9.66
C GLY A 558 -7.93 30.88 10.28
N LEU A 559 -7.99 29.55 10.30
CA LEU A 559 -6.98 28.67 10.88
C LEU A 559 -5.94 28.24 9.84
N VAL A 560 -4.66 28.48 10.11
CA VAL A 560 -3.51 28.06 9.31
C VAL A 560 -2.68 27.03 10.06
N ARG A 561 -2.10 26.07 9.33
CA ARG A 561 -1.19 25.09 9.91
C ARG A 561 -0.02 25.79 10.58
N LEU A 562 0.23 25.52 11.86
CA LEU A 562 1.26 26.16 12.67
C LEU A 562 2.65 26.08 12.01
N ALA A 563 3.03 24.90 11.49
CA ALA A 563 4.29 24.74 10.77
C ALA A 563 4.40 25.62 9.51
N LYS A 564 3.28 25.87 8.81
CA LYS A 564 3.22 26.78 7.65
C LYS A 564 3.36 28.23 8.13
N LEU A 565 2.64 28.61 9.18
CA LEU A 565 2.67 29.96 9.76
C LEU A 565 4.09 30.31 10.26
N MET A 566 4.74 29.40 10.99
CA MET A 566 6.13 29.55 11.45
C MET A 566 7.12 29.76 10.29
N ALA A 567 6.99 28.97 9.21
CA ALA A 567 7.85 29.11 8.03
C ALA A 567 7.58 30.41 7.25
N GLN A 568 6.32 30.84 7.16
CA GLN A 568 5.94 32.10 6.54
C GLN A 568 6.53 33.30 7.31
N ARG A 569 6.40 33.29 8.65
CA ARG A 569 6.99 34.28 9.57
C ARG A 569 8.52 34.22 9.67
N GLY A 570 9.16 33.26 8.98
CA GLY A 570 10.62 33.15 8.95
C GLY A 570 11.24 32.64 10.24
N LEU A 571 10.46 31.97 11.10
CA LEU A 571 10.95 31.42 12.36
C LEU A 571 11.85 30.20 12.17
N CYS A 572 11.63 29.39 11.13
CA CYS A 572 12.42 28.20 10.77
C CYS A 572 11.95 27.64 9.41
N SER A 573 12.55 26.55 8.89
CA SER A 573 11.97 25.83 7.76
C SER A 573 10.68 25.10 8.18
N ARG A 574 9.85 24.68 7.20
CA ARG A 574 8.62 23.93 7.49
C ARG A 574 8.90 22.59 8.16
N ARG A 575 9.95 21.88 7.75
CA ARG A 575 10.38 20.61 8.36
C ARG A 575 10.90 20.81 9.79
N GLU A 576 11.66 21.89 10.01
CA GLU A 576 12.12 22.27 11.35
C GLU A 576 10.96 22.67 12.25
N ALA A 577 9.96 23.38 11.70
CA ALA A 577 8.76 23.74 12.44
C ALA A 577 8.03 22.49 12.91
N GLU A 578 7.85 21.50 12.04
CA GLU A 578 7.26 20.21 12.42
C GLU A 578 8.05 19.51 13.53
N ALA A 579 9.38 19.49 13.46
CA ALA A 579 10.23 18.92 14.50
C ALA A 579 10.10 19.67 15.85
N TYR A 580 10.14 21.00 15.84
CA TYR A 580 10.00 21.81 17.06
C TYR A 580 8.60 21.69 17.68
N ILE A 581 7.55 21.59 16.87
CA ILE A 581 6.19 21.36 17.36
C ILE A 581 6.11 19.96 17.99
N GLN A 582 6.64 18.93 17.34
CA GLN A 582 6.62 17.56 17.88
C GLN A 582 7.39 17.42 19.19
N SER A 583 8.47 18.18 19.38
CA SER A 583 9.26 18.19 20.61
C SER A 583 8.71 19.10 21.70
N GLY A 584 7.59 19.80 21.47
CA GLY A 584 7.03 20.76 22.42
C GLY A 584 7.93 21.98 22.65
N GLU A 585 8.66 22.42 21.63
CA GLU A 585 9.58 23.57 21.68
C GLU A 585 8.98 24.83 21.01
N VAL A 586 7.65 24.88 20.89
CA VAL A 586 6.90 25.99 20.28
C VAL A 586 5.85 26.49 21.25
N LEU A 587 5.79 27.80 21.42
CA LEU A 587 4.81 28.52 22.23
C LEU A 587 3.82 29.22 21.30
N VAL A 588 2.53 28.99 21.50
CA VAL A 588 1.43 29.70 20.83
C VAL A 588 0.62 30.42 21.89
N ASP A 589 0.51 31.74 21.79
CA ASP A 589 -0.15 32.62 22.78
C ASP A 589 0.35 32.39 24.23
N GLY A 590 1.62 32.00 24.38
CA GLY A 590 2.27 31.73 25.67
C GLY A 590 2.16 30.27 26.15
N GLU A 591 1.36 29.42 25.51
CA GLU A 591 1.22 28.00 25.86
C GLU A 591 2.09 27.11 24.99
N THR A 592 2.71 26.09 25.60
CA THR A 592 3.52 25.12 24.86
C THR A 592 2.62 24.17 24.09
N VAL A 593 2.81 24.08 22.78
CA VAL A 593 2.00 23.23 21.91
C VAL A 593 2.81 22.05 21.37
N GLN A 594 2.18 20.88 21.35
CA GLN A 594 2.76 19.65 20.82
C GLN A 594 1.72 18.84 20.05
N GLY A 595 2.09 18.32 18.88
CA GLY A 595 1.21 17.46 18.08
C GLY A 595 1.40 17.61 16.58
N ASP A 596 0.90 16.62 15.83
CA ASP A 596 0.98 16.64 14.38
C ASP A 596 -0.16 17.48 13.78
N TRP A 597 0.14 18.28 12.75
CA TRP A 597 -0.85 19.03 11.96
C TRP A 597 -1.67 20.09 12.73
N LEU A 598 -1.16 20.60 13.86
CA LEU A 598 -1.75 21.72 14.61
C LEU A 598 -2.10 22.90 13.69
N LYS A 599 -3.35 23.36 13.78
CA LYS A 599 -3.84 24.57 13.12
C LYS A 599 -4.10 25.63 14.18
N VAL A 600 -3.69 26.86 13.88
CA VAL A 600 -3.81 28.03 14.77
C VAL A 600 -4.35 29.22 13.98
N PRO A 601 -4.99 30.21 14.63
CA PRO A 601 -5.39 31.44 13.95
C PRO A 601 -4.18 32.11 13.28
N VAL A 602 -4.38 32.80 12.16
CA VAL A 602 -3.27 33.51 11.46
C VAL A 602 -2.61 34.56 12.37
N ASP A 603 -3.37 35.08 13.33
CA ASP A 603 -3.06 36.26 14.13
C ASP A 603 -2.39 35.91 15.48
N CYS A 604 -2.35 34.63 15.86
CA CYS A 604 -1.80 34.18 17.14
C CYS A 604 -0.31 34.54 17.30
N ASP A 605 0.15 34.77 18.52
CA ASP A 605 1.58 34.96 18.81
C ASP A 605 2.28 33.59 18.78
N VAL A 606 3.34 33.45 17.98
CA VAL A 606 4.07 32.18 17.83
C VAL A 606 5.54 32.43 18.11
N ARG A 607 6.07 31.79 19.14
CA ARG A 607 7.47 31.92 19.57
C ARG A 607 8.14 30.55 19.67
N LEU A 608 9.44 30.51 19.41
CA LEU A 608 10.26 29.34 19.70
C LEU A 608 10.66 29.36 21.17
N ASP A 609 10.55 28.21 21.83
CA ASP A 609 11.10 28.01 23.18
C ASP A 609 12.64 28.20 23.17
N PHE A 610 13.21 28.48 24.34
CA PHE A 610 14.65 28.66 24.53
C PHE A 610 15.48 27.49 23.99
N ARG A 611 14.96 26.25 24.10
CA ARG A 611 15.60 25.05 23.55
C ARG A 611 15.72 25.07 22.02
N ALA A 612 14.63 25.37 21.32
CA ALA A 612 14.63 25.52 19.86
C ALA A 612 15.53 26.68 19.40
N GLN A 613 15.55 27.80 20.14
CA GLN A 613 16.45 28.91 19.86
C GLN A 613 17.93 28.50 19.99
N ARG A 614 18.27 27.73 21.04
CA ARG A 614 19.62 27.20 21.24
C ARG A 614 20.00 26.19 20.15
N HIS A 615 19.07 25.36 19.69
CA HIS A 615 19.28 24.47 18.54
C HIS A 615 19.57 25.27 17.27
N GLN A 616 18.84 26.36 17.00
CA GLN A 616 19.11 27.23 15.84
C GLN A 616 20.51 27.84 15.87
N GLN A 617 20.98 28.28 17.05
CA GLN A 617 22.31 28.90 17.19
C GLN A 617 23.48 27.94 16.92
N LYS A 618 23.26 26.61 16.99
CA LYS A 618 24.29 25.60 16.76
C LYS A 618 24.38 25.11 15.31
N LYS A 619 23.48 25.57 14.43
CA LYS A 619 23.39 25.13 13.04
C LYS A 619 24.56 25.64 12.21
N VAL A 620 24.96 24.83 11.25
CA VAL A 620 26.13 25.09 10.42
C VAL A 620 25.73 25.43 8.99
N THR A 621 26.46 26.38 8.39
CA THR A 621 26.48 26.64 6.95
C THR A 621 27.89 26.40 6.41
N LEU A 622 27.98 25.74 5.27
CA LEU A 622 29.22 25.40 4.57
C LEU A 622 29.28 26.10 3.21
N VAL A 623 30.50 26.43 2.81
CA VAL A 623 30.85 26.98 1.50
C VAL A 623 31.68 25.94 0.76
N LEU A 624 31.24 25.52 -0.42
CA LEU A 624 31.90 24.54 -1.29
C LEU A 624 32.39 25.22 -2.56
N ASN A 625 33.61 24.88 -3.01
CA ASN A 625 34.07 25.20 -4.37
C ASN A 625 33.71 24.03 -5.30
N LYS A 626 32.55 24.10 -5.95
CA LYS A 626 32.03 23.02 -6.80
C LYS A 626 32.92 22.79 -8.04
N PRO A 627 33.41 21.56 -8.28
CA PRO A 627 34.10 21.17 -9.51
C PRO A 627 33.13 21.03 -10.70
N LEU A 628 33.72 20.94 -11.90
CA LEU A 628 33.00 20.61 -13.13
C LEU A 628 32.47 19.17 -13.07
N GLY A 629 31.31 18.89 -13.68
CA GLY A 629 30.75 17.53 -13.76
C GLY A 629 29.94 17.09 -12.54
N TYR A 630 29.80 17.94 -11.52
CA TYR A 630 28.91 17.69 -10.38
C TYR A 630 27.59 18.44 -10.55
N VAL A 631 26.49 17.89 -10.05
CA VAL A 631 25.17 18.55 -9.99
C VAL A 631 24.92 19.14 -8.61
N SER A 632 24.08 20.18 -8.50
CA SER A 632 23.90 20.90 -7.23
C SER A 632 23.05 20.14 -6.20
N SER A 633 21.98 19.45 -6.64
CA SER A 633 20.99 18.81 -5.75
C SER A 633 20.73 17.34 -6.10
N GLN A 634 19.91 17.08 -7.12
CA GLN A 634 19.47 15.73 -7.49
C GLN A 634 20.46 15.07 -8.47
N PRO A 635 20.74 13.76 -8.31
CA PRO A 635 21.47 12.98 -9.30
C PRO A 635 20.57 12.74 -10.53
N GLU A 636 20.52 13.71 -11.43
CA GLU A 636 19.99 13.52 -12.79
C GLU A 636 21.17 13.15 -13.71
N ASP A 637 20.89 12.40 -14.77
CA ASP A 637 21.81 12.13 -15.89
C ASP A 637 23.16 11.49 -15.52
N ASN A 638 23.23 10.54 -14.58
CA ASN A 638 24.47 9.88 -14.13
C ASN A 638 25.54 10.82 -13.50
N HIS A 639 25.21 12.07 -13.17
CA HIS A 639 26.16 13.00 -12.56
C HIS A 639 26.16 12.93 -11.03
N THR A 640 27.33 13.12 -10.43
CA THR A 640 27.47 13.04 -8.96
C THR A 640 26.99 14.33 -8.28
N PRO A 641 26.12 14.27 -7.26
CA PRO A 641 25.72 15.45 -6.50
C PRO A 641 26.87 16.05 -5.68
N ALA A 642 26.95 17.38 -5.65
CA ALA A 642 27.98 18.12 -4.94
C ALA A 642 27.97 17.88 -3.42
N VAL A 643 26.84 17.44 -2.84
CA VAL A 643 26.77 17.03 -1.43
C VAL A 643 27.74 15.88 -1.10
N ARG A 644 28.08 15.02 -2.08
CA ARG A 644 29.07 13.94 -1.88
C ARG A 644 30.49 14.45 -1.67
N LEU A 645 30.77 15.71 -2.00
CA LEU A 645 32.06 16.33 -1.73
C LEU A 645 32.17 16.83 -0.28
N LEU A 646 31.08 16.84 0.48
CA LEU A 646 31.08 17.18 1.91
C LEU A 646 31.60 16.00 2.74
N THR A 647 32.90 15.71 2.60
CA THR A 647 33.63 14.71 3.39
C THR A 647 34.67 15.40 4.27
N PHE A 648 35.09 14.76 5.35
CA PHE A 648 36.15 15.32 6.22
C PHE A 648 37.50 15.47 5.51
N GLU A 649 37.74 14.70 4.44
CA GLU A 649 38.94 14.78 3.61
C GLU A 649 38.96 16.04 2.73
N ASN A 650 37.78 16.45 2.25
CA ASN A 650 37.61 17.64 1.43
C ASN A 650 37.45 18.94 2.27
N GLU A 651 37.54 18.88 3.59
CA GLU A 651 37.50 20.07 4.45
C GLU A 651 38.80 20.90 4.25
N CYS A 652 38.66 22.15 3.82
CA CYS A 652 39.74 23.12 3.77
C CYS A 652 40.06 23.62 5.18
N ARG A 653 40.83 22.82 5.94
CA ARG A 653 41.10 23.05 7.37
C ARG A 653 41.71 24.42 7.69
N GLU A 654 42.51 24.96 6.77
CA GLU A 654 43.12 26.29 6.91
C GLU A 654 42.07 27.40 6.95
N LEU A 655 41.04 27.30 6.11
CA LEU A 655 39.95 28.27 6.00
C LEU A 655 38.77 27.96 6.95
N SER A 656 38.71 26.74 7.50
CA SER A 656 37.71 26.28 8.47
C SER A 656 38.03 26.65 9.93
N ARG A 657 39.01 27.52 10.20
CA ARG A 657 39.38 27.98 11.54
C ARG A 657 38.29 28.83 12.20
N VAL A 658 37.20 28.19 12.63
CA VAL A 658 36.14 28.83 13.42
C VAL A 658 36.43 28.61 14.90
N ARG A 659 36.39 29.70 15.69
CA ARG A 659 36.38 29.65 17.15
C ARG A 659 35.15 28.85 17.60
N GLY A 660 35.34 27.76 18.34
CA GLY A 660 34.24 27.06 19.02
C GLY A 660 33.71 25.78 18.33
N ARG A 661 34.56 24.98 17.65
CA ARG A 661 34.19 23.64 17.12
C ARG A 661 33.50 22.73 18.17
N GLN A 662 33.72 22.97 19.46
CA GLN A 662 33.08 22.26 20.58
C GLN A 662 31.62 22.67 20.88
N GLN A 663 31.09 23.73 20.28
CA GLN A 663 29.71 24.22 20.53
C GLN A 663 28.73 23.96 19.37
N MET A 664 29.21 23.43 18.24
CA MET A 664 28.40 23.14 17.07
C MET A 664 27.77 21.74 17.17
N GLU A 665 26.62 21.53 16.53
CA GLU A 665 26.04 20.20 16.41
C GLU A 665 26.90 19.28 15.53
N PRO A 666 26.84 17.94 15.75
CA PRO A 666 27.46 16.99 14.83
C PRO A 666 26.95 17.25 13.40
N VAL A 667 27.86 17.60 12.50
CA VAL A 667 27.48 17.90 11.12
C VAL A 667 27.16 16.60 10.40
N ASP A 668 25.88 16.35 10.19
CA ASP A 668 25.43 15.27 9.32
C ASP A 668 25.56 15.74 7.86
N LEU A 669 26.79 15.71 7.34
CA LEU A 669 27.22 16.36 6.10
C LEU A 669 26.35 15.99 4.89
N TRP A 670 25.79 14.78 4.87
CA TRP A 670 24.93 14.29 3.79
C TRP A 670 23.47 14.77 3.85
N LYS A 671 23.04 15.39 4.95
CA LYS A 671 21.68 15.96 5.11
C LYS A 671 21.61 17.46 4.93
N MET A 672 22.70 18.11 4.52
CA MET A 672 22.71 19.55 4.34
C MET A 672 21.89 19.99 3.11
N ALA A 673 21.08 21.03 3.28
CA ALA A 673 20.30 21.58 2.18
C ALA A 673 21.20 22.44 1.28
N VAL A 674 21.16 22.22 -0.03
CA VAL A 674 21.87 23.07 -0.99
C VAL A 674 21.15 24.41 -1.17
N CYS A 675 21.90 25.49 -1.09
CA CYS A 675 21.42 26.86 -1.24
C CYS A 675 21.76 27.39 -2.63
N GLY A 676 20.83 27.18 -3.56
CA GLY A 676 20.90 27.66 -4.93
C GLY A 676 21.39 26.61 -5.93
N ARG A 677 21.26 26.94 -7.21
CA ARG A 677 21.69 26.07 -8.32
C ARG A 677 22.97 26.61 -8.96
N LEU A 678 23.80 25.69 -9.42
CA LEU A 678 24.94 25.93 -10.29
C LEU A 678 24.96 24.80 -11.33
N ASP A 679 24.95 25.15 -12.61
CA ASP A 679 24.89 24.16 -13.70
C ASP A 679 26.02 23.14 -13.61
N VAL A 680 25.81 21.95 -14.18
CA VAL A 680 26.81 20.87 -14.22
C VAL A 680 28.12 21.32 -14.87
N ASN A 681 28.03 22.14 -15.91
CA ASN A 681 29.15 22.72 -16.66
C ASN A 681 29.70 24.02 -16.06
N SER A 682 29.35 24.33 -14.81
CA SER A 682 29.75 25.53 -14.09
C SER A 682 30.44 25.19 -12.77
N THR A 683 31.42 26.00 -12.39
CA THR A 683 32.28 25.77 -11.21
C THR A 683 32.17 26.91 -10.19
N GLY A 684 32.69 26.70 -8.99
CA GLY A 684 32.82 27.76 -8.00
C GLY A 684 31.81 27.68 -6.86
N LEU A 685 31.51 28.83 -6.27
CA LEU A 685 30.89 28.93 -4.94
C LEU A 685 29.49 28.33 -4.90
N LEU A 686 29.28 27.32 -4.06
CA LEU A 686 27.98 26.73 -3.72
C LEU A 686 27.83 26.66 -2.21
N LEU A 687 26.64 26.93 -1.68
CA LEU A 687 26.39 26.96 -0.24
C LEU A 687 25.54 25.77 0.18
N PHE A 688 25.81 25.23 1.37
CA PHE A 688 25.01 24.19 2.01
C PHE A 688 24.69 24.62 3.44
N THR A 689 23.47 24.39 3.93
CA THR A 689 23.09 24.83 5.28
C THR A 689 22.17 23.83 5.99
N GLN A 690 22.28 23.83 7.32
CA GLN A 690 21.29 23.22 8.22
C GLN A 690 20.22 24.23 8.66
N ASP A 691 20.40 25.52 8.37
CA ASP A 691 19.48 26.59 8.77
C ASP A 691 18.52 26.95 7.63
N GLY A 692 17.25 26.56 7.81
CA GLY A 692 16.16 26.95 6.93
C GLY A 692 16.02 28.45 6.66
N LYS A 693 16.38 29.32 7.61
CA LYS A 693 16.32 30.78 7.44
C LYS A 693 17.36 31.25 6.42
N VAL A 694 18.58 30.73 6.53
CA VAL A 694 19.68 31.00 5.60
C VAL A 694 19.33 30.52 4.19
N ALA A 695 18.78 29.29 4.07
CA ALA A 695 18.33 28.76 2.79
C ALA A 695 17.24 29.63 2.15
N LYS A 696 16.21 30.02 2.91
CA LYS A 696 15.12 30.88 2.44
C LYS A 696 15.64 32.24 1.96
N LYS A 697 16.51 32.89 2.74
CA LYS A 697 17.10 34.19 2.37
C LYS A 697 17.93 34.10 1.08
N LEU A 698 18.69 33.02 0.90
CA LEU A 698 19.52 32.79 -0.28
C LEU A 698 18.75 32.43 -1.55
N LEU A 699 17.64 31.72 -1.40
CA LEU A 699 16.80 31.24 -2.49
C LEU A 699 15.69 32.22 -2.88
N ASP A 700 15.43 33.25 -2.07
CA ASP A 700 14.39 34.24 -2.35
C ASP A 700 14.74 35.04 -3.63
N PRO A 701 13.97 34.91 -4.72
CA PRO A 701 14.22 35.66 -5.94
C PRO A 701 14.03 37.17 -5.76
N LYS A 702 13.29 37.60 -4.73
CA LYS A 702 13.11 39.02 -4.36
C LYS A 702 14.18 39.53 -3.40
N GLY A 703 15.06 38.65 -2.89
CA GLY A 703 16.06 38.98 -1.88
C GLY A 703 17.21 39.86 -2.38
N GLY A 704 17.36 40.05 -3.69
CA GLY A 704 18.34 40.99 -4.29
C GLY A 704 19.81 40.63 -4.07
N ILE A 705 20.11 39.43 -3.55
CA ILE A 705 21.47 39.00 -3.23
C ILE A 705 22.28 38.83 -4.51
N GLU A 706 23.29 39.69 -4.65
CA GLU A 706 24.22 39.69 -5.77
C GLU A 706 25.02 38.40 -5.86
N LYS A 707 25.19 37.92 -7.08
CA LYS A 707 25.99 36.76 -7.43
C LYS A 707 26.95 37.16 -8.53
N GLU A 708 28.25 37.04 -8.26
CA GLU A 708 29.31 37.45 -9.18
C GLU A 708 29.91 36.23 -9.87
N TYR A 709 30.06 36.34 -11.18
CA TYR A 709 30.55 35.28 -12.06
C TYR A 709 31.70 35.79 -12.91
N LEU A 710 32.70 34.94 -13.07
CA LEU A 710 33.72 35.07 -14.09
C LEU A 710 33.32 34.18 -15.28
N VAL A 711 33.16 34.80 -16.45
CA VAL A 711 32.63 34.18 -17.66
C VAL A 711 33.72 34.23 -18.72
N ARG A 712 34.23 33.08 -19.16
CA ARG A 712 35.15 33.00 -20.30
C ARG A 712 34.36 32.77 -21.57
N VAL A 713 34.62 33.57 -22.61
CA VAL A 713 33.95 33.48 -23.92
C VAL A 713 34.93 33.06 -25.02
N ASN A 714 34.41 32.72 -26.20
CA ASN A 714 35.17 32.25 -27.36
C ASN A 714 35.77 33.37 -28.24
N LEU A 715 35.37 34.62 -28.00
CA LEU A 715 35.78 35.79 -28.77
C LEU A 715 36.91 36.55 -28.05
N ASP A 716 37.83 37.14 -28.81
CA ASP A 716 38.79 38.12 -28.28
C ASP A 716 38.07 39.45 -28.05
N LEU A 717 38.05 39.89 -26.79
CA LEU A 717 37.39 41.09 -26.31
C LEU A 717 38.35 42.31 -26.30
N GLU A 718 39.62 42.10 -26.64
CA GLU A 718 40.65 43.15 -26.71
C GLU A 718 41.22 43.26 -28.14
N PRO A 719 41.31 44.48 -28.73
CA PRO A 719 40.84 45.75 -28.19
C PRO A 719 39.31 45.84 -28.16
N LEU A 720 38.77 46.69 -27.28
CA LEU A 720 37.33 46.91 -27.14
C LEU A 720 36.81 47.65 -28.40
N THR A 721 36.35 46.90 -29.40
CA THR A 721 35.73 47.46 -30.62
C THR A 721 34.29 47.90 -30.35
N GLU A 722 33.74 48.74 -31.23
CA GLU A 722 32.34 49.20 -31.14
C GLU A 722 31.33 48.04 -31.08
N ASP A 723 31.59 46.94 -31.80
CA ASP A 723 30.75 45.73 -31.76
C ASP A 723 30.80 45.04 -30.39
N ILE A 724 31.97 44.94 -29.76
CA ILE A 724 32.11 44.34 -28.42
C ILE A 724 31.42 45.22 -27.38
N GLU A 725 31.56 46.53 -27.46
CA GLU A 725 30.91 47.48 -26.56
C GLU A 725 29.37 47.40 -26.69
N ALA A 726 28.84 47.30 -27.92
CA ALA A 726 27.42 47.08 -28.16
C ALA A 726 26.90 45.78 -27.55
N LYS A 727 27.65 44.67 -27.65
CA LYS A 727 27.29 43.38 -27.01
C LYS A 727 27.27 43.49 -25.49
N VAL A 728 28.27 44.14 -24.89
CA VAL A 728 28.35 44.34 -23.44
C VAL A 728 27.17 45.18 -22.93
N GLU A 729 26.82 46.23 -23.66
CA GLU A 729 25.69 47.09 -23.29
C GLU A 729 24.35 46.37 -23.44
N ALA A 730 24.16 45.54 -24.47
CA ALA A 730 22.98 44.70 -24.62
C ALA A 730 22.78 43.74 -23.43
N LEU A 731 23.87 43.16 -22.91
CA LEU A 731 23.83 42.30 -21.71
C LEU A 731 23.39 43.06 -20.44
N ARG A 732 23.70 44.35 -20.34
CA ARG A 732 23.30 45.24 -19.22
C ARG A 732 21.86 45.72 -19.37
N ALA A 733 21.45 46.14 -20.57
CA ALA A 733 20.08 46.57 -20.88
C ALA A 733 19.07 45.41 -20.66
N GLY A 734 19.51 44.19 -20.97
CA GLY A 734 18.76 42.96 -20.85
C GLY A 734 18.28 42.46 -22.20
N VAL A 735 18.29 41.14 -22.34
CA VAL A 735 18.05 40.46 -23.60
C VAL A 735 16.80 39.59 -23.48
N THR A 736 15.81 39.82 -24.35
CA THR A 736 14.56 39.06 -24.34
C THR A 736 14.62 37.96 -25.40
N THR A 737 14.41 36.71 -24.98
CA THR A 737 14.37 35.57 -25.90
C THR A 737 13.01 35.47 -26.60
N ASP A 738 12.93 34.68 -27.66
CA ASP A 738 11.69 34.45 -28.44
C ASP A 738 10.54 33.89 -27.57
N GLU A 739 10.88 33.17 -26.50
CA GLU A 739 9.96 32.69 -25.44
C GLU A 739 9.41 33.82 -24.52
N GLY A 740 9.74 35.09 -24.77
CA GLY A 740 9.30 36.24 -23.97
C GLY A 740 10.04 36.43 -22.63
N ILE A 741 11.12 35.68 -22.37
CA ILE A 741 11.87 35.76 -21.11
C ILE A 741 13.03 36.77 -21.24
N THR A 742 13.02 37.81 -20.42
CA THR A 742 14.15 38.77 -20.36
C THR A 742 15.24 38.33 -19.39
N TYR A 743 16.49 38.26 -19.86
CA TYR A 743 17.69 38.01 -19.07
C TYR A 743 18.51 39.30 -18.95
N ARG A 744 18.64 39.83 -17.73
CA ARG A 744 19.42 41.05 -17.47
C ARG A 744 20.56 40.79 -16.50
N ALA A 745 21.72 41.39 -16.74
CA ALA A 745 22.78 41.49 -15.75
C ALA A 745 22.75 42.86 -15.05
N LYS A 746 23.05 42.88 -13.75
CA LYS A 746 23.19 44.13 -12.99
C LYS A 746 24.43 44.90 -13.43
N SER A 747 25.53 44.20 -13.68
CA SER A 747 26.74 44.76 -14.27
C SER A 747 27.49 43.71 -15.09
N VAL A 748 28.16 44.20 -16.13
CA VAL A 748 29.02 43.41 -17.03
C VAL A 748 30.27 44.24 -17.29
N GLU A 749 31.44 43.68 -17.06
CA GLU A 749 32.73 44.33 -17.31
C GLU A 749 33.69 43.38 -18.01
N VAL A 750 34.45 43.87 -18.99
CA VAL A 750 35.54 43.12 -19.62
C VAL A 750 36.75 43.16 -18.71
N LEU A 751 37.31 41.99 -18.38
CA LEU A 751 38.48 41.87 -17.51
C LEU A 751 39.79 41.67 -18.30
N ASN A 752 39.70 41.00 -19.45
CA ASN A 752 40.81 40.71 -20.36
C ASN A 752 40.25 40.18 -21.69
N ALA A 753 41.14 39.90 -22.64
CA ALA A 753 40.88 39.32 -23.96
C ALA A 753 39.80 38.23 -24.05
N ASN A 754 39.51 37.41 -23.04
CA ASN A 754 38.45 36.41 -23.16
C ASN A 754 37.54 36.26 -21.95
N GLN A 755 37.53 37.23 -21.03
CA GLN A 755 36.83 37.09 -19.76
C GLN A 755 35.97 38.30 -19.40
N LEU A 756 34.73 38.03 -19.01
CA LEU A 756 33.77 38.99 -18.48
C LEU A 756 33.55 38.76 -16.98
N ARG A 757 33.36 39.85 -16.24
CA ARG A 757 32.79 39.87 -14.89
C ARG A 757 31.31 40.20 -15.00
N VAL A 758 30.45 39.27 -14.57
CA VAL A 758 28.99 39.43 -14.64
C VAL A 758 28.40 39.34 -13.24
N VAL A 759 27.62 40.35 -12.84
CA VAL A 759 26.88 40.37 -11.58
C VAL A 759 25.39 40.21 -11.85
N LEU A 760 24.77 39.22 -11.21
CA LEU A 760 23.33 38.98 -11.27
C LEU A 760 22.68 39.19 -9.89
N THR A 761 21.47 39.74 -9.87
CA THR A 761 20.61 39.80 -8.68
C THR A 761 19.54 38.71 -8.67
N GLU A 762 19.12 38.26 -9.86
CA GLU A 762 18.22 37.12 -10.06
C GLU A 762 19.00 35.89 -10.58
N GLY A 763 18.38 34.71 -10.60
CA GLY A 763 19.02 33.48 -11.05
C GLY A 763 18.05 32.59 -11.82
N LYS A 764 17.91 32.84 -13.12
CA LYS A 764 17.12 32.01 -14.05
C LYS A 764 17.94 30.79 -14.53
N ASN A 765 17.26 29.77 -15.06
CA ASN A 765 17.93 28.59 -15.60
C ASN A 765 18.90 29.00 -16.73
N ARG A 766 20.18 28.62 -16.61
CA ARG A 766 21.26 28.93 -17.56
C ARG A 766 21.37 30.43 -17.94
N HIS A 767 20.98 31.33 -17.04
CA HIS A 767 20.83 32.78 -17.28
C HIS A 767 21.98 33.40 -18.08
N ILE A 768 23.22 33.28 -17.60
CA ILE A 768 24.41 33.88 -18.26
C ILE A 768 24.66 33.27 -19.64
N ARG A 769 24.45 31.96 -19.79
CA ARG A 769 24.69 31.29 -21.07
C ARG A 769 23.68 31.75 -22.12
N ARG A 770 22.40 31.80 -21.76
CA ARG A 770 21.31 32.25 -22.65
C ARG A 770 21.50 33.70 -23.08
N MET A 771 21.84 34.61 -22.16
CA MET A 771 22.05 36.02 -22.53
C MET A 771 23.31 36.22 -23.39
N CYS A 772 24.40 35.52 -23.11
CA CYS A 772 25.61 35.58 -23.94
C CYS A 772 25.37 35.03 -25.35
N GLU A 773 24.68 33.88 -25.47
CA GLU A 773 24.37 33.25 -26.75
C GLU A 773 23.57 34.17 -27.67
N HIS A 774 22.60 34.90 -27.09
CA HIS A 774 21.74 35.81 -27.85
C HIS A 774 22.46 37.06 -28.38
N VAL A 775 23.58 37.47 -27.78
CA VAL A 775 24.45 38.54 -28.32
C VAL A 775 25.61 37.99 -29.19
N GLY A 776 25.61 36.68 -29.47
CA GLY A 776 26.61 36.00 -30.27
C GLY A 776 27.89 35.59 -29.52
N LEU A 777 27.87 35.57 -28.18
CA LEU A 777 29.00 35.14 -27.35
C LEU A 777 28.79 33.70 -26.84
N ARG A 778 29.75 32.81 -27.11
CA ARG A 778 29.70 31.43 -26.60
C ARG A 778 30.49 31.31 -25.30
N VAL A 779 29.81 30.93 -24.22
CA VAL A 779 30.43 30.74 -22.89
C VAL A 779 31.22 29.44 -22.83
N MET A 780 32.54 29.55 -22.75
CA MET A 780 33.50 28.45 -22.65
C MET A 780 33.68 27.94 -21.21
N ALA A 781 33.73 28.86 -20.24
CA ALA A 781 33.82 28.51 -18.82
C ALA A 781 33.04 29.50 -17.96
N LEU A 782 32.39 28.99 -16.91
CA LEU A 782 31.61 29.81 -15.99
C LEU A 782 31.98 29.46 -14.55
N LYS A 783 32.43 30.47 -13.79
CA LYS A 783 32.82 30.30 -12.38
C LYS A 783 32.14 31.32 -11.48
N ARG A 784 31.34 30.87 -10.52
CA ARG A 784 30.75 31.77 -9.49
C ARG A 784 31.79 32.04 -8.41
N VAL A 785 32.10 33.31 -8.17
CA VAL A 785 33.16 33.73 -7.23
C VAL A 785 32.64 34.42 -5.98
N ARG A 786 31.40 34.91 -5.99
CA ARG A 786 30.78 35.58 -4.84
C ARG A 786 29.27 35.37 -4.78
N ILE A 787 28.72 35.26 -3.56
CA ILE A 787 27.28 35.37 -3.25
C ILE A 787 27.15 36.34 -2.07
N GLY A 788 26.46 37.48 -2.25
CA GLY A 788 26.41 38.53 -1.22
C GLY A 788 27.82 39.04 -0.90
N ASN A 789 28.24 39.00 0.37
CA ASN A 789 29.62 39.27 0.76
C ASN A 789 30.49 38.01 0.90
N ILE A 790 29.94 36.83 0.63
CA ILE A 790 30.66 35.55 0.73
C ILE A 790 31.51 35.36 -0.52
N LYS A 791 32.83 35.39 -0.36
CA LYS A 791 33.79 35.23 -1.45
C LYS A 791 34.37 33.81 -1.48
N LEU A 792 34.63 33.31 -2.69
CA LEU A 792 35.27 32.01 -2.90
C LEU A 792 36.72 32.01 -2.43
N GLY A 793 37.42 33.14 -2.63
CA GLY A 793 38.81 33.32 -2.20
C GLY A 793 39.77 32.33 -2.85
N SER A 794 40.78 31.91 -2.09
CA SER A 794 41.79 30.91 -2.47
C SER A 794 41.35 29.46 -2.24
N MET A 795 40.06 29.20 -1.96
CA MET A 795 39.58 27.85 -1.64
C MET A 795 39.81 26.89 -2.83
N PRO A 796 40.54 25.78 -2.65
CA PRO A 796 40.77 24.80 -3.70
C PRO A 796 39.47 24.20 -4.25
N VAL A 797 39.48 23.78 -5.52
CA VAL A 797 38.32 23.14 -6.15
C VAL A 797 38.05 21.79 -5.49
N GLY A 798 36.77 21.47 -5.26
CA GLY A 798 36.34 20.25 -4.57
C GLY A 798 36.34 20.35 -3.04
N GLN A 799 37.01 21.37 -2.48
CA GLN A 799 37.05 21.57 -1.03
C GLN A 799 35.92 22.45 -0.51
N TRP A 800 35.58 22.25 0.76
CA TRP A 800 34.59 23.04 1.49
C TRP A 800 35.15 23.62 2.79
N ARG A 801 34.55 24.70 3.26
CA ARG A 801 34.85 25.32 4.57
C ARG A 801 33.59 25.71 5.32
N TYR A 802 33.70 25.90 6.63
CA TYR A 802 32.63 26.55 7.40
C TYR A 802 32.45 28.01 6.96
N LEU A 803 31.20 28.47 6.99
CA LEU A 803 30.88 29.89 6.85
C LEU A 803 31.54 30.68 8.00
N GLN A 804 32.30 31.73 7.67
CA GLN A 804 33.02 32.52 8.67
C GLN A 804 32.13 33.67 9.18
N PRO A 805 32.38 34.22 10.38
CA PRO A 805 31.64 35.38 10.89
C PRO A 805 31.69 36.64 10.00
N THR A 806 32.74 36.75 9.18
CA THR A 806 32.92 37.81 8.17
C THR A 806 32.07 37.60 6.91
N ASP A 807 31.60 36.38 6.66
CA ASP A 807 30.76 36.03 5.52
C ASP A 807 29.29 36.40 5.79
N LYS A 808 28.94 37.68 5.60
CA LYS A 808 27.57 38.18 5.79
C LYS A 808 26.74 38.09 4.50
N LEU A 809 25.52 37.60 4.61
CA LEU A 809 24.53 37.49 3.51
C LEU A 809 23.74 38.76 3.26
#